data_AF-A0A0E0JLK4-F1
#
_entry.id   AF-A0A0E0JLK4-F1
#
_cell.length_a   1.000
_cell.length_b   1.000
_cell.length_c   1.000
_cell.angle_alpha   90.00
_cell.angle_beta   90.00
_cell.angle_gamma   90.00
#
_symmetry.space_group_name_H-M   'P 1'
#
loop_
_entity.id
_entity.type
_entity.pdbx_description
1 polymer ?
#
loop_
_entity_poly.entity_id
_entity_poly.type
_entity_poly.pdbx_seq_one_letter_code
_entity_poly.pdbx_strand_id
1 'polypeptide(L)'
;MAVGEGEQQPLHILFFPFIAHGHLIPVADMAALFAARGVRCTILTTPVNAAVIRSAVDRANDASRGTGSPEISITLFPFPDVGLPLGVESVPGISSKAEGNKMIQALLRFREPFDRFLAEHHPDAVVVDSFFHWSSDAAADHGVPRLAFLGSSLFARACTESMLRHNPVEASPDDPDAVVSLPDLPHRVELRRSQMMDPRERGDEWAFHQLVNAADQRSFGELFNSFREMEPDYVEHYHTKLGRRAWLLGPVALAVAGKGMVERRGTGRLSPDEERCLRWLDGKAAGSVVYISFGTLARLLAAELREIARALQLSGKNFLWIITREDTDASEWMPEGFADLMARGERGLIVRGWAPQVLVLNHPAIGGFVTHCGWNSVLEAVSAGVPMVAWPRYTDQFYNEKLVIEMLKVGVGVGARDFASFVDHRSQVIGGEVIAEAIERVMGEGEEGEAIRKTVKELSEKARSAVKQGGSSYDDAGRLLDELMARRSSGTSPTTTSCGSSPARTLTHKSGCLKASSILYMGRDERDLIVRGWVPQVLVLNHPTIGVFVTHCGWNSVLEAVSAGVPMVAWPRYTDQFYNEKLVIEMLKVGVGVGTRHFASFVDHQSQVIGGEVITEAIERVMGEGEEGEVIRKMVKELGEKARRAVKQGGSSYDDAGRLLDELMARRSFGTSRDCIRAVAGGRSDNELMTRQL
;
A
#
# COMPACT_ATOMS: atom_id res chain seq x y z
N MET A 1 57.54 -9.17 -3.35
CA MET A 1 56.36 -9.86 -2.82
C MET A 1 55.16 -9.01 -3.18
N ALA A 2 54.27 -9.57 -3.98
CA ALA A 2 53.11 -8.87 -4.52
C ALA A 2 52.16 -8.44 -3.40
N VAL A 3 51.64 -7.23 -3.51
CA VAL A 3 50.49 -6.73 -2.76
C VAL A 3 49.29 -7.57 -3.19
N GLY A 4 48.69 -8.32 -2.27
CA GLY A 4 47.53 -9.16 -2.53
C GLY A 4 46.36 -8.33 -3.07
N GLU A 5 45.66 -8.88 -4.06
CA GLU A 5 44.44 -8.35 -4.65
C GLU A 5 43.44 -7.97 -3.54
N GLY A 6 42.93 -6.74 -3.57
CA GLY A 6 42.02 -6.22 -2.54
C GLY A 6 40.70 -6.99 -2.55
N GLU A 7 40.38 -7.67 -1.45
CA GLU A 7 39.05 -8.22 -1.22
C GLU A 7 38.02 -7.09 -1.28
N GLN A 8 37.18 -7.08 -2.32
CA GLN A 8 36.06 -6.16 -2.41
C GLN A 8 35.08 -6.46 -1.28
N GLN A 9 34.68 -5.43 -0.52
CA GLN A 9 33.67 -5.59 0.51
C GLN A 9 32.35 -6.11 -0.10
N PRO A 10 31.63 -7.01 0.59
CA PRO A 10 30.35 -7.51 0.11
C PRO A 10 29.35 -6.36 -0.05
N LEU A 11 28.44 -6.46 -1.01
CA LEU A 11 27.31 -5.53 -1.11
C LEU A 11 26.52 -5.53 0.22
N HIS A 12 26.04 -4.38 0.65
CA HIS A 12 25.17 -4.25 1.82
C HIS A 12 23.75 -3.86 1.41
N ILE A 13 22.78 -4.74 1.66
CA ILE A 13 21.36 -4.46 1.45
C ILE A 13 20.65 -4.33 2.80
N LEU A 14 19.96 -3.21 3.00
CA LEU A 14 19.03 -3.01 4.11
C LEU A 14 17.63 -3.48 3.69
N PHE A 15 17.01 -4.33 4.50
CA PHE A 15 15.62 -4.74 4.36
C PHE A 15 14.77 -4.04 5.42
N PHE A 16 13.70 -3.38 4.99
CA PHE A 16 12.77 -2.65 5.84
C PHE A 16 11.32 -3.10 5.60
N PRO A 17 10.89 -4.21 6.24
CA PRO A 17 9.58 -4.83 6.03
C PRO A 17 8.46 -4.07 6.73
N PHE A 18 7.24 -4.17 6.18
CA PHE A 18 6.04 -3.80 6.91
C PHE A 18 5.79 -4.75 8.09
N ILE A 19 5.19 -4.24 9.16
CA ILE A 19 4.97 -4.93 10.44
C ILE A 19 3.75 -5.84 10.42
N ALA A 20 3.64 -6.66 9.38
CA ALA A 20 2.65 -7.71 9.23
C ALA A 20 3.34 -9.02 8.82
N HIS A 21 2.84 -10.15 9.31
CA HIS A 21 3.46 -11.47 9.09
C HIS A 21 3.65 -11.78 7.59
N GLY A 22 2.69 -11.38 6.76
CA GLY A 22 2.75 -11.56 5.31
C GLY A 22 3.86 -10.79 4.59
N HIS A 23 4.47 -9.80 5.24
CA HIS A 23 5.58 -9.01 4.67
C HIS A 23 6.91 -9.38 5.34
N LEU A 24 6.90 -9.58 6.66
CA LEU A 24 8.05 -9.97 7.46
C LEU A 24 8.70 -11.28 6.97
N ILE A 25 7.89 -12.32 6.76
CA ILE A 25 8.40 -13.66 6.43
C ILE A 25 9.08 -13.67 5.04
N PRO A 26 8.44 -13.19 3.94
CA PRO A 26 9.09 -13.14 2.64
C PRO A 26 10.36 -12.27 2.64
N VAL A 27 10.41 -11.19 3.43
CA VAL A 27 11.61 -10.36 3.55
C VAL A 27 12.76 -11.10 4.23
N ALA A 28 12.48 -11.89 5.26
CA ALA A 28 13.50 -12.75 5.88
C ALA A 28 14.03 -13.82 4.89
N ASP A 29 13.13 -14.43 4.11
CA ASP A 29 13.52 -15.40 3.08
C ASP A 29 14.32 -14.74 1.95
N MET A 30 13.96 -13.52 1.52
CA MET A 30 14.75 -12.73 0.57
C MET A 30 16.13 -12.39 1.13
N ALA A 31 16.23 -11.95 2.38
CA ALA A 31 17.52 -11.67 3.01
C ALA A 31 18.42 -12.93 3.02
N ALA A 32 17.86 -14.10 3.31
CA ALA A 32 18.59 -15.37 3.22
C ALA A 32 19.01 -15.71 1.78
N LEU A 33 18.16 -15.47 0.79
CA LEU A 33 18.46 -15.64 -0.62
C LEU A 33 19.66 -14.79 -1.06
N PHE A 34 19.73 -13.53 -0.63
CA PHE A 34 20.84 -12.63 -0.94
C PHE A 34 22.10 -12.92 -0.12
N ALA A 35 21.96 -13.26 1.16
CA ALA A 35 23.08 -13.65 2.01
C ALA A 35 23.84 -14.86 1.46
N ALA A 36 23.12 -15.88 0.98
CA ALA A 36 23.69 -17.05 0.30
C ALA A 36 24.46 -16.72 -0.99
N ARG A 37 24.35 -15.49 -1.50
CA ARG A 37 25.07 -14.96 -2.67
C ARG A 37 26.17 -13.97 -2.29
N GLY A 38 26.59 -13.96 -1.03
CA GLY A 38 27.70 -13.12 -0.55
C GLY A 38 27.30 -11.68 -0.20
N VAL A 39 26.01 -11.38 -0.09
CA VAL A 39 25.52 -10.03 0.26
C VAL A 39 25.38 -9.90 1.77
N ARG A 40 25.94 -8.85 2.35
CA ARG A 40 25.65 -8.47 3.74
C ARG A 40 24.19 -7.99 3.81
N CYS A 41 23.36 -8.67 4.59
CA CYS A 41 21.94 -8.35 4.71
C CYS A 41 21.60 -7.89 6.14
N THR A 42 20.91 -6.77 6.27
CA THR A 42 20.39 -6.28 7.55
C THR A 42 18.88 -6.11 7.49
N ILE A 43 18.14 -6.64 8.46
CA ILE A 43 16.70 -6.42 8.60
C ILE A 43 16.48 -5.41 9.73
N LEU A 44 15.92 -4.25 9.43
CA LEU A 44 15.58 -3.22 10.42
C LEU A 44 14.11 -3.35 10.82
N THR A 45 13.83 -3.63 12.09
CA THR A 45 12.47 -3.82 12.59
C THR A 45 12.36 -3.55 14.10
N THR A 46 11.19 -3.79 14.70
CA THR A 46 10.95 -3.59 16.14
C THR A 46 11.04 -4.92 16.92
N PRO A 47 11.18 -4.90 18.26
CA PRO A 47 11.39 -6.11 19.05
C PRO A 47 10.34 -7.21 18.86
N VAL A 48 9.05 -6.85 18.80
CA VAL A 48 7.96 -7.85 18.62
C VAL A 48 8.00 -8.45 17.22
N ASN A 49 8.22 -7.63 16.19
CA ASN A 49 8.29 -8.11 14.80
C ASN A 49 9.56 -8.92 14.54
N ALA A 50 10.67 -8.60 15.21
CA ALA A 50 11.88 -9.41 15.16
C ALA A 50 11.67 -10.82 15.70
N ALA A 51 10.85 -10.99 16.74
CA ALA A 51 10.55 -12.32 17.29
C ALA A 51 9.87 -13.25 16.27
N VAL A 52 9.08 -12.69 15.34
CA VAL A 52 8.40 -13.45 14.27
C VAL A 52 9.41 -14.09 13.30
N ILE A 53 10.45 -13.35 12.93
CA ILE A 53 11.41 -13.79 11.90
C ILE A 53 12.71 -14.38 12.45
N ARG A 54 12.98 -14.20 13.76
CA ARG A 54 14.25 -14.61 14.38
C ARG A 54 14.59 -16.06 14.10
N SER A 55 13.63 -16.97 14.29
CA SER A 55 13.89 -18.40 14.04
C SER A 55 14.23 -18.71 12.58
N ALA A 56 13.68 -17.97 11.62
CA ALA A 56 13.99 -18.15 10.20
C ALA A 56 15.40 -17.63 9.88
N VAL A 57 15.74 -16.46 10.42
CA VAL A 57 17.07 -15.85 10.28
C VAL A 57 18.16 -16.72 10.91
N ASP A 58 17.95 -17.20 12.14
CA ASP A 58 18.90 -18.06 12.84
C ASP A 58 19.17 -19.34 12.05
N ARG A 59 18.11 -19.98 11.53
CA ARG A 59 18.25 -21.17 10.68
C ARG A 59 19.01 -20.88 9.38
N ALA A 60 18.76 -19.76 8.73
CA ALA A 60 19.46 -19.37 7.51
C ALA A 60 20.96 -19.12 7.78
N ASN A 61 21.27 -18.44 8.88
CA ASN A 61 22.65 -18.23 9.33
C ASN A 61 23.33 -19.57 9.67
N ASP A 62 22.65 -20.45 10.40
CA ASP A 62 23.15 -21.79 10.75
C ASP A 62 23.46 -22.64 9.51
N ALA A 63 22.55 -22.65 8.53
CA ALA A 63 22.75 -23.35 7.26
C ALA A 63 23.92 -22.79 6.43
N SER A 64 24.27 -21.53 6.66
CA SER A 64 25.35 -20.82 5.95
C SER A 64 26.68 -20.85 6.71
N ARG A 65 26.73 -21.37 7.94
CA ARG A 65 27.96 -21.44 8.74
C ARG A 65 29.04 -22.24 7.99
N GLY A 66 30.23 -21.65 7.91
CA GLY A 66 31.38 -22.28 7.24
C GLY A 66 31.35 -22.21 5.71
N THR A 67 30.33 -21.60 5.09
CA THR A 67 30.26 -21.40 3.63
C THR A 67 30.97 -20.14 3.13
N GLY A 68 31.34 -19.23 4.05
CA GLY A 68 31.85 -17.90 3.73
C GLY A 68 30.77 -16.85 3.44
N SER A 69 29.48 -17.24 3.43
CA SER A 69 28.37 -16.31 3.28
C SER A 69 28.21 -15.40 4.51
N PRO A 70 27.91 -14.09 4.34
CA PRO A 70 27.66 -13.19 5.46
C PRO A 70 26.45 -13.62 6.30
N GLU A 71 26.53 -13.42 7.62
CA GLU A 71 25.37 -13.58 8.49
C GLU A 71 24.36 -12.44 8.29
N ILE A 72 23.08 -12.79 8.32
CA ILE A 72 21.97 -11.84 8.32
C ILE A 72 21.87 -11.23 9.72
N SER A 73 21.92 -9.91 9.81
CA SER A 73 21.76 -9.18 11.07
C SER A 73 20.33 -8.63 11.23
N ILE A 74 19.75 -8.71 12.42
CA ILE A 74 18.52 -7.98 12.76
C ILE A 74 18.87 -6.77 13.62
N THR A 75 18.60 -5.56 13.10
CA THR A 75 18.76 -4.31 13.85
C THR A 75 17.41 -3.88 14.40
N LEU A 76 17.39 -3.54 15.70
CA LEU A 76 16.17 -3.16 16.39
C LEU A 76 16.10 -1.66 16.59
N PHE A 77 14.91 -1.09 16.42
CA PHE A 77 14.57 0.25 16.89
C PHE A 77 13.32 0.18 17.79
N PRO A 78 13.18 1.09 18.77
CA PRO A 78 12.01 1.09 19.64
C PRO A 78 10.76 1.46 18.85
N PHE A 79 9.66 0.74 19.10
CA PHE A 79 8.36 1.12 18.53
C PHE A 79 7.93 2.49 19.10
N PRO A 80 7.53 3.47 18.28
CA PRO A 80 7.14 4.79 18.75
C PRO A 80 5.92 4.75 19.67
N ASP A 81 5.98 5.46 20.80
CA ASP A 81 4.81 5.61 21.66
C ASP A 81 3.77 6.53 21.01
N VAL A 82 2.65 5.93 20.62
CA VAL A 82 1.47 6.56 20.02
C VAL A 82 0.20 6.24 20.83
N GLY A 83 0.36 5.73 22.05
CA GLY A 83 -0.76 5.33 22.91
C GLY A 83 -1.49 4.06 22.46
N LEU A 84 -0.78 3.13 21.80
CA LEU A 84 -1.25 1.75 21.59
C LEU A 84 -1.02 0.91 22.86
N PRO A 85 -1.79 -0.17 23.08
CA PRO A 85 -1.53 -1.09 24.19
C PRO A 85 -0.11 -1.66 24.15
N LEU A 86 0.47 -1.92 25.33
CA LEU A 86 1.82 -2.47 25.44
C LEU A 86 1.93 -3.80 24.69
N GLY A 87 2.96 -3.94 23.85
CA GLY A 87 3.20 -5.14 23.03
C GLY A 87 2.48 -5.17 21.68
N VAL A 88 1.60 -4.20 21.39
CA VAL A 88 0.94 -4.08 20.07
C VAL A 88 1.84 -3.29 19.12
N GLU A 89 2.77 -4.00 18.47
CA GLU A 89 3.68 -3.44 17.46
C GLU A 89 3.41 -3.99 16.04
N SER A 90 2.30 -4.68 15.82
CA SER A 90 1.98 -5.35 14.55
C SER A 90 0.50 -5.23 14.19
N VAL A 91 0.20 -5.19 12.89
CA VAL A 91 -1.17 -5.00 12.36
C VAL A 91 -2.20 -6.04 12.86
N PRO A 92 -1.88 -7.35 13.00
CA PRO A 92 -2.82 -8.31 13.56
C PRO A 92 -3.29 -7.98 15.00
N GLY A 93 -2.49 -7.23 15.75
CA GLY A 93 -2.83 -6.81 17.11
C GLY A 93 -3.85 -5.67 17.18
N ILE A 94 -4.19 -5.06 16.05
CA ILE A 94 -5.17 -3.98 15.97
C ILE A 94 -6.59 -4.55 16.06
N SER A 95 -7.40 -4.00 16.95
CA SER A 95 -8.77 -4.43 17.22
C SER A 95 -9.83 -3.37 16.89
N SER A 96 -9.43 -2.12 16.64
CA SER A 96 -10.36 -1.02 16.35
C SER A 96 -9.80 -0.01 15.36
N LYS A 97 -10.68 0.82 14.77
CA LYS A 97 -10.29 1.92 13.88
C LYS A 97 -9.37 2.93 14.57
N ALA A 98 -9.62 3.21 15.86
CA ALA A 98 -8.81 4.14 16.64
C ALA A 98 -7.37 3.64 16.82
N GLU A 99 -7.20 2.34 17.09
CA GLU A 99 -5.87 1.70 17.13
C GLU A 99 -5.21 1.68 15.75
N GLY A 100 -5.97 1.44 14.68
CA GLY A 100 -5.47 1.54 13.31
C GLY A 100 -4.88 2.92 12.99
N ASN A 101 -5.56 4.00 13.38
CA ASN A 101 -5.06 5.36 13.19
C ASN A 101 -3.76 5.62 13.98
N LYS A 102 -3.68 5.13 15.22
CA LYS A 102 -2.44 5.21 16.02
C LYS A 102 -1.31 4.41 15.37
N MET A 103 -1.59 3.23 14.83
CA MET A 103 -0.63 2.42 14.10
C MET A 103 -0.07 3.17 12.89
N ILE A 104 -0.92 3.86 12.11
CA ILE A 104 -0.46 4.72 11.00
C ILE A 104 0.49 5.83 11.50
N GLN A 105 0.18 6.47 12.63
CA GLN A 105 1.08 7.47 13.22
C GLN A 105 2.44 6.89 13.62
N ALA A 106 2.48 5.66 14.15
CA ALA A 106 3.73 4.98 14.45
C ALA A 106 4.54 4.68 13.18
N LEU A 107 3.88 4.17 12.14
CA LEU A 107 4.48 3.86 10.83
C LEU A 107 5.08 5.10 10.13
N LEU A 108 4.51 6.29 10.34
CA LEU A 108 5.11 7.53 9.83
C LEU A 108 6.37 7.93 10.62
N ARG A 109 6.42 7.65 11.93
CA ARG A 109 7.59 7.92 12.78
C ARG A 109 8.75 6.95 12.56
N PHE A 110 8.53 5.85 11.84
CA PHE A 110 9.57 4.93 11.40
C PHE A 110 10.58 5.56 10.42
N ARG A 111 10.26 6.73 9.86
CA ARG A 111 11.20 7.49 9.04
C ARG A 111 12.50 7.82 9.76
N GLU A 112 12.41 8.24 11.02
CA GLU A 112 13.58 8.64 11.81
C GLU A 112 14.61 7.50 12.00
N PRO A 113 14.24 6.29 12.48
CA PRO A 113 15.18 5.19 12.60
C PRO A 113 15.69 4.69 11.24
N PHE A 114 14.88 4.78 10.18
CA PHE A 114 15.32 4.48 8.82
C PHE A 114 16.40 5.46 8.34
N ASP A 115 16.15 6.77 8.45
CA ASP A 115 17.11 7.82 8.09
C ASP A 115 18.42 7.71 8.89
N ARG A 116 18.31 7.44 10.20
CA ARG A 116 19.47 7.22 11.06
C ARG A 116 20.31 6.04 10.60
N PHE A 117 19.67 4.91 10.27
CA PHE A 117 20.38 3.74 9.78
C PHE A 117 21.12 4.03 8.46
N LEU A 118 20.48 4.73 7.51
CA LEU A 118 21.12 5.09 6.25
C LEU A 118 22.34 6.01 6.45
N ALA A 119 22.24 6.97 7.37
CA ALA A 119 23.33 7.88 7.71
C ALA A 119 24.52 7.19 8.39
N GLU A 120 24.27 6.16 9.20
CA GLU A 120 25.31 5.46 9.97
C GLU A 120 25.98 4.32 9.20
N HIS A 121 25.22 3.60 8.37
CA HIS A 121 25.68 2.35 7.76
C HIS A 121 25.92 2.42 6.26
N HIS A 122 25.38 3.43 5.56
CA HIS A 122 25.57 3.64 4.12
C HIS A 122 25.39 2.37 3.26
N PRO A 123 24.22 1.68 3.32
CA PRO A 123 23.99 0.49 2.52
C PRO A 123 24.02 0.80 1.02
N ASP A 124 24.41 -0.18 0.21
CA ASP A 124 24.46 -0.05 -1.26
C ASP A 124 23.06 0.00 -1.89
N ALA A 125 22.07 -0.59 -1.23
CA ALA A 125 20.67 -0.54 -1.62
C ALA A 125 19.73 -0.78 -0.42
N VAL A 126 18.48 -0.38 -0.57
CA VAL A 126 17.43 -0.66 0.41
C VAL A 126 16.27 -1.39 -0.26
N VAL A 127 15.81 -2.50 0.32
CA VAL A 127 14.56 -3.17 -0.01
C VAL A 127 13.53 -2.73 1.02
N VAL A 128 12.58 -1.90 0.60
CA VAL A 128 11.64 -1.25 1.52
C VAL A 128 10.21 -1.59 1.12
N ASP A 129 9.40 -1.88 2.13
CA ASP A 129 7.99 -2.11 1.92
C ASP A 129 7.30 -0.92 1.26
N SER A 130 6.48 -1.20 0.25
CA SER A 130 5.76 -0.19 -0.52
C SER A 130 4.86 0.70 0.34
N PHE A 131 4.34 0.21 1.47
CA PHE A 131 3.53 1.02 2.39
C PHE A 131 4.31 2.16 3.07
N PHE A 132 5.64 2.09 3.14
CA PHE A 132 6.47 3.21 3.54
C PHE A 132 6.73 4.14 2.35
N HIS A 133 5.68 4.73 1.79
CA HIS A 133 5.78 5.59 0.60
C HIS A 133 6.82 6.72 0.76
N TRP A 134 6.95 7.28 1.97
CA TRP A 134 7.93 8.30 2.34
C TRP A 134 9.41 7.85 2.18
N SER A 135 9.67 6.54 2.14
CA SER A 135 11.02 6.00 2.01
C SER A 135 11.66 6.25 0.64
N SER A 136 10.85 6.58 -0.38
CA SER A 136 11.38 6.99 -1.68
C SER A 136 12.22 8.26 -1.56
N ASP A 137 11.71 9.25 -0.82
CA ASP A 137 12.41 10.52 -0.63
C ASP A 137 13.57 10.35 0.35
N ALA A 138 13.34 9.62 1.46
CA ALA A 138 14.40 9.32 2.43
C ALA A 138 15.60 8.61 1.78
N ALA A 139 15.40 7.54 1.02
CA ALA A 139 16.51 6.84 0.35
C ALA A 139 17.23 7.75 -0.67
N ALA A 140 16.49 8.60 -1.38
CA ALA A 140 17.05 9.55 -2.33
C ALA A 140 17.92 10.63 -1.65
N ASP A 141 17.52 11.12 -0.47
CA ASP A 141 18.28 12.08 0.33
C ASP A 141 19.67 11.53 0.74
N HIS A 142 19.78 10.21 0.91
CA HIS A 142 21.04 9.50 1.18
C HIS A 142 21.74 8.96 -0.08
N GLY A 143 21.18 9.19 -1.28
CA GLY A 143 21.74 8.68 -2.54
C GLY A 143 21.63 7.15 -2.75
N VAL A 144 20.86 6.47 -1.89
CA VAL A 144 20.73 5.01 -1.86
C VAL A 144 19.59 4.56 -2.80
N PRO A 145 19.79 3.59 -3.70
CA PRO A 145 18.71 3.06 -4.53
C PRO A 145 17.68 2.31 -3.68
N ARG A 146 16.42 2.75 -3.75
CA ARG A 146 15.27 2.04 -3.17
C ARG A 146 14.74 1.00 -4.14
N LEU A 147 14.60 -0.24 -3.68
CA LEU A 147 13.84 -1.33 -4.28
C LEU A 147 12.54 -1.49 -3.50
N ALA A 148 11.39 -1.29 -4.16
CA ALA A 148 10.10 -1.41 -3.51
C ALA A 148 9.63 -2.87 -3.45
N PHE A 149 9.01 -3.28 -2.35
CA PHE A 149 8.43 -4.61 -2.17
C PHE A 149 7.03 -4.49 -1.55
N LEU A 150 5.99 -4.88 -2.30
CA LEU A 150 4.61 -4.84 -1.80
C LEU A 150 4.16 -6.19 -1.21
N GLY A 151 4.83 -7.29 -1.55
CA GLY A 151 4.36 -8.64 -1.18
C GLY A 151 3.13 -9.11 -1.96
N SER A 152 2.88 -8.55 -3.14
CA SER A 152 1.75 -8.90 -4.03
C SER A 152 2.24 -9.57 -5.34
N SER A 153 1.30 -10.06 -6.14
CA SER A 153 1.55 -10.59 -7.48
C SER A 153 1.82 -9.47 -8.48
N LEU A 154 2.52 -9.79 -9.58
CA LEU A 154 2.72 -8.82 -10.65
C LEU A 154 1.39 -8.47 -11.33
N PHE A 155 0.51 -9.47 -11.49
CA PHE A 155 -0.87 -9.31 -11.96
C PHE A 155 -1.65 -8.31 -11.11
N ALA A 156 -1.73 -8.53 -9.79
CA ALA A 156 -2.53 -7.68 -8.92
C ALA A 156 -1.95 -6.28 -8.80
N ARG A 157 -0.62 -6.14 -8.89
CA ARG A 157 0.06 -4.84 -8.96
C ARG A 157 -0.30 -4.07 -10.23
N ALA A 158 -0.40 -4.75 -11.39
CA ALA A 158 -0.86 -4.15 -12.64
C ALA A 158 -2.35 -3.78 -12.58
N CYS A 159 -3.20 -4.65 -12.02
CA CYS A 159 -4.62 -4.36 -11.79
C CYS A 159 -4.80 -3.12 -10.90
N THR A 160 -4.00 -3.00 -9.85
CA THR A 160 -3.99 -1.83 -8.96
C THR A 160 -3.53 -0.57 -9.68
N GLU A 161 -2.51 -0.66 -10.54
CA GLU A 161 -2.07 0.48 -11.37
C GLU A 161 -3.17 0.97 -12.30
N SER A 162 -3.81 0.06 -13.05
CA SER A 162 -4.92 0.40 -13.94
C SER A 162 -6.08 1.02 -13.16
N MET A 163 -6.46 0.40 -12.03
CA MET A 163 -7.53 0.89 -11.17
C MET A 163 -7.26 2.33 -10.69
N LEU A 164 -6.07 2.61 -10.14
CA LEU A 164 -5.69 3.95 -9.65
C LEU A 164 -5.57 4.98 -10.78
N ARG A 165 -5.07 4.57 -11.96
CA ARG A 165 -4.85 5.47 -13.09
C ARG A 165 -6.14 5.88 -13.80
N HIS A 166 -7.10 4.96 -13.91
CA HIS A 166 -8.28 5.16 -14.73
C HIS A 166 -9.57 5.38 -13.93
N ASN A 167 -9.57 5.01 -12.63
CA ASN A 167 -10.74 5.04 -11.76
C ASN A 167 -12.04 4.54 -12.46
N PRO A 168 -12.05 3.31 -13.02
CA PRO A 168 -13.18 2.82 -13.82
C PRO A 168 -14.47 2.70 -12.99
N VAL A 169 -14.34 2.63 -11.67
CA VAL A 169 -15.44 2.60 -10.70
C VAL A 169 -16.28 3.88 -10.74
N GLU A 170 -15.68 5.05 -10.98
CA GLU A 170 -16.38 6.34 -11.09
C GLU A 170 -17.32 6.41 -12.30
N ALA A 171 -16.93 5.80 -13.43
CA ALA A 171 -17.74 5.77 -14.65
C ALA A 171 -18.80 4.65 -14.65
N SER A 172 -18.71 3.70 -13.71
CA SER A 172 -19.62 2.55 -13.64
C SER A 172 -20.93 2.89 -12.90
N PRO A 173 -22.04 2.18 -13.20
CA PRO A 173 -23.30 2.35 -12.48
C PRO A 173 -23.13 2.21 -10.96
N ASP A 174 -23.97 2.91 -10.21
CA ASP A 174 -24.05 2.82 -8.75
C ASP A 174 -24.83 1.57 -8.32
N ASP A 175 -24.35 0.42 -8.77
CA ASP A 175 -24.90 -0.92 -8.51
C ASP A 175 -23.74 -1.83 -8.05
N PRO A 176 -23.81 -2.42 -6.83
CA PRO A 176 -22.81 -3.35 -6.33
C PRO A 176 -22.49 -4.50 -7.28
N ASP A 177 -23.49 -4.97 -8.05
CA ASP A 177 -23.36 -6.09 -8.99
C ASP A 177 -22.90 -5.66 -10.40
N ALA A 178 -22.72 -4.35 -10.64
CA ALA A 178 -22.22 -3.85 -11.92
C ALA A 178 -20.83 -4.43 -12.23
N VAL A 179 -20.67 -4.94 -13.46
CA VAL A 179 -19.37 -5.43 -13.94
C VAL A 179 -18.53 -4.25 -14.38
N VAL A 180 -17.32 -4.14 -13.82
CA VAL A 180 -16.34 -3.11 -14.09
C VAL A 180 -15.11 -3.76 -14.72
N SER A 181 -14.73 -3.31 -15.91
CA SER A 181 -13.54 -3.79 -16.62
C SER A 181 -12.34 -2.89 -16.32
N LEU A 182 -11.18 -3.49 -16.04
CA LEU A 182 -9.92 -2.77 -15.88
C LEU A 182 -9.25 -2.53 -17.25
N PRO A 183 -9.02 -1.28 -17.67
CA PRO A 183 -8.38 -0.96 -18.95
C PRO A 183 -6.87 -1.20 -18.93
N ASP A 184 -6.27 -1.19 -20.11
CA ASP A 184 -4.80 -1.21 -20.32
C ASP A 184 -4.05 -2.43 -19.78
N LEU A 185 -4.75 -3.55 -19.51
CA LEU A 185 -4.13 -4.82 -19.10
C LEU A 185 -3.95 -5.81 -20.27
N PRO A 186 -3.00 -6.77 -20.17
CA PRO A 186 -2.81 -7.82 -21.19
C PRO A 186 -4.03 -8.72 -21.40
N HIS A 187 -4.82 -8.93 -20.34
CA HIS A 187 -6.03 -9.74 -20.34
C HIS A 187 -7.24 -8.88 -20.00
N ARG A 188 -8.41 -9.30 -20.45
CA ARG A 188 -9.69 -8.73 -20.02
C ARG A 188 -9.92 -9.12 -18.56
N VAL A 189 -9.78 -8.15 -17.65
CA VAL A 189 -10.01 -8.34 -16.21
C VAL A 189 -11.28 -7.61 -15.83
N GLU A 190 -12.26 -8.35 -15.31
CA GLU A 190 -13.57 -7.82 -14.92
C GLU A 190 -13.93 -8.26 -13.51
N LEU A 191 -14.34 -7.30 -12.69
CA LEU A 191 -14.79 -7.50 -11.32
C LEU A 191 -16.17 -6.88 -11.12
N ARG A 192 -16.89 -7.31 -10.10
CA ARG A 192 -18.06 -6.57 -9.63
C ARG A 192 -17.61 -5.28 -8.95
N ARG A 193 -18.40 -4.22 -9.02
CA ARG A 193 -18.16 -2.98 -8.27
C ARG A 193 -17.92 -3.26 -6.79
N SER A 194 -18.72 -4.14 -6.19
CA SER A 194 -18.61 -4.55 -4.78
C SER A 194 -17.30 -5.25 -4.43
N GLN A 195 -16.58 -5.82 -5.40
CA GLN A 195 -15.28 -6.47 -5.22
C GLN A 195 -14.10 -5.50 -5.36
N MET A 196 -14.37 -4.22 -5.67
CA MET A 196 -13.36 -3.20 -5.92
C MET A 196 -13.33 -2.17 -4.79
N MET A 197 -12.20 -1.48 -4.65
CA MET A 197 -12.09 -0.33 -3.77
C MET A 197 -12.80 0.87 -4.42
N ASP A 198 -13.95 1.27 -3.84
CA ASP A 198 -14.66 2.48 -4.29
C ASP A 198 -14.09 3.73 -3.61
N PRO A 199 -13.48 4.68 -4.33
CA PRO A 199 -12.93 5.90 -3.75
C PRO A 199 -13.97 6.79 -3.07
N ARG A 200 -15.27 6.65 -3.41
CA ARG A 200 -16.36 7.39 -2.75
C ARG A 200 -16.57 6.93 -1.31
N GLU A 201 -16.31 5.65 -1.04
CA GLU A 201 -16.44 5.06 0.29
C GLU A 201 -15.10 5.00 1.04
N ARG A 202 -13.99 4.88 0.29
CA ARG A 202 -12.63 4.62 0.80
C ARG A 202 -11.60 5.62 0.30
N GLY A 203 -11.96 6.91 0.30
CA GLY A 203 -11.11 7.99 -0.22
C GLY A 203 -9.71 8.06 0.41
N ASP A 204 -9.59 7.84 1.72
CA ASP A 204 -8.30 7.84 2.42
C ASP A 204 -7.39 6.69 1.99
N GLU A 205 -7.96 5.47 1.88
CA GLU A 205 -7.25 4.27 1.44
C GLU A 205 -6.82 4.41 -0.03
N TRP A 206 -7.70 4.95 -0.87
CA TRP A 206 -7.40 5.28 -2.26
C TRP A 206 -6.23 6.27 -2.37
N ALA A 207 -6.28 7.38 -1.63
CA ALA A 207 -5.21 8.38 -1.62
C ALA A 207 -3.87 7.78 -1.14
N PHE A 208 -3.91 6.93 -0.12
CA PHE A 208 -2.74 6.20 0.35
C PHE A 208 -2.16 5.29 -0.76
N HIS A 209 -2.98 4.51 -1.46
CA HIS A 209 -2.52 3.68 -2.57
C HIS A 209 -1.96 4.50 -3.75
N GLN A 210 -2.48 5.70 -4.01
CA GLN A 210 -1.86 6.63 -4.98
C GLN A 210 -0.46 7.05 -4.54
N LEU A 211 -0.26 7.40 -3.26
CA LEU A 211 1.06 7.76 -2.73
C LEU A 211 2.05 6.59 -2.82
N VAL A 212 1.60 5.38 -2.47
CA VAL A 212 2.38 4.15 -2.61
C VAL A 212 2.79 3.93 -4.07
N ASN A 213 1.82 3.95 -5.00
CA ASN A 213 2.08 3.74 -6.42
C ASN A 213 3.05 4.80 -7.00
N ALA A 214 2.91 6.07 -6.61
CA ALA A 214 3.81 7.13 -7.04
C ALA A 214 5.23 6.98 -6.47
N ALA A 215 5.38 6.54 -5.21
CA ALA A 215 6.68 6.29 -4.60
C ALA A 215 7.40 5.09 -5.24
N ASP A 216 6.66 4.03 -5.55
CA ASP A 216 7.21 2.84 -6.20
C ASP A 216 7.66 3.14 -7.64
N GLN A 217 6.93 3.99 -8.38
CA GLN A 217 7.35 4.47 -9.71
C GLN A 217 8.66 5.26 -9.70
N ARG A 218 8.99 5.94 -8.59
CA ARG A 218 10.24 6.69 -8.42
C ARG A 218 11.39 5.83 -7.87
N SER A 219 11.11 4.59 -7.47
CA SER A 219 12.11 3.68 -6.94
C SER A 219 13.05 3.19 -8.06
N PHE A 220 14.21 2.64 -7.68
CA PHE A 220 15.15 2.02 -8.63
C PHE A 220 14.49 0.87 -9.40
N GLY A 221 13.58 0.15 -8.73
CA GLY A 221 12.61 -0.76 -9.32
C GLY A 221 11.85 -1.52 -8.24
N GLU A 222 11.09 -2.52 -8.65
CA GLU A 222 10.20 -3.29 -7.78
C GLU A 222 10.64 -4.76 -7.70
N LEU A 223 10.58 -5.35 -6.50
CA LEU A 223 10.82 -6.78 -6.28
C LEU A 223 9.48 -7.49 -6.12
N PHE A 224 9.35 -8.62 -6.78
CA PHE A 224 8.17 -9.47 -6.69
C PHE A 224 8.57 -10.84 -6.16
N ASN A 225 7.85 -11.29 -5.12
CA ASN A 225 7.86 -12.70 -4.75
C ASN A 225 6.95 -13.44 -5.74
N SER A 226 7.42 -13.63 -6.98
CA SER A 226 6.73 -14.34 -8.06
C SER A 226 7.79 -14.97 -8.98
N PHE A 227 7.38 -15.69 -10.01
CA PHE A 227 8.29 -16.25 -11.02
C PHE A 227 7.75 -16.05 -12.43
N ARG A 228 8.66 -15.93 -13.40
CA ARG A 228 8.33 -15.48 -14.77
C ARG A 228 7.31 -16.38 -15.45
N GLU A 229 7.42 -17.69 -15.25
CA GLU A 229 6.55 -18.67 -15.89
C GLU A 229 5.10 -18.65 -15.37
N MET A 230 4.85 -18.02 -14.21
CA MET A 230 3.51 -17.85 -13.66
C MET A 230 2.77 -16.65 -14.28
N GLU A 231 3.49 -15.57 -14.59
CA GLU A 231 2.90 -14.29 -14.99
C GLU A 231 3.58 -13.67 -16.24
N PRO A 232 3.85 -14.45 -17.32
CA PRO A 232 4.75 -14.01 -18.40
C PRO A 232 4.26 -12.75 -19.13
N ASP A 233 2.96 -12.64 -19.42
CA ASP A 233 2.40 -11.48 -20.12
C ASP A 233 2.45 -10.21 -19.25
N TYR A 234 2.39 -10.37 -17.93
CA TYR A 234 2.49 -9.25 -16.99
C TYR A 234 3.93 -8.79 -16.80
N VAL A 235 4.92 -9.69 -16.91
CA VAL A 235 6.35 -9.33 -16.97
C VAL A 235 6.61 -8.45 -18.18
N GLU A 236 6.15 -8.88 -19.36
CA GLU A 236 6.29 -8.11 -20.59
C GLU A 236 5.57 -6.76 -20.52
N HIS A 237 4.35 -6.75 -19.98
CA HIS A 237 3.58 -5.53 -19.76
C HIS A 237 4.31 -4.53 -18.86
N TYR A 238 4.89 -5.00 -17.74
CA TYR A 238 5.61 -4.15 -16.80
C TYR A 238 6.82 -3.47 -17.44
N HIS A 239 7.60 -4.23 -18.21
CA HIS A 239 8.80 -3.72 -18.85
C HIS A 239 8.51 -2.82 -20.06
N THR A 240 7.56 -3.20 -20.91
CA THR A 240 7.34 -2.51 -22.19
C THR A 240 6.27 -1.44 -22.15
N LYS A 241 5.12 -1.72 -21.52
CA LYS A 241 3.99 -0.78 -21.47
C LYS A 241 4.14 0.21 -20.34
N LEU A 242 4.52 -0.27 -19.16
CA LEU A 242 4.70 0.60 -17.98
C LEU A 242 6.11 1.20 -17.89
N GLY A 243 7.10 0.66 -18.62
CA GLY A 243 8.48 1.14 -18.58
C GLY A 243 9.14 0.97 -17.22
N ARG A 244 8.71 -0.04 -16.44
CA ARG A 244 9.16 -0.26 -15.06
C ARG A 244 10.20 -1.35 -14.98
N ARG A 245 11.07 -1.23 -13.97
CA ARG A 245 12.09 -2.23 -13.64
C ARG A 245 11.53 -3.15 -12.56
N ALA A 246 11.52 -4.44 -12.84
CA ALA A 246 10.98 -5.46 -11.95
C ALA A 246 11.89 -6.69 -11.96
N TRP A 247 12.04 -7.32 -10.80
CA TRP A 247 12.73 -8.60 -10.65
C TRP A 247 11.84 -9.57 -9.88
N LEU A 248 11.67 -10.77 -10.44
CA LEU A 248 10.85 -11.81 -9.86
C LEU A 248 11.76 -12.79 -9.14
N LEU A 249 11.81 -12.70 -7.80
CA LEU A 249 12.76 -13.46 -6.97
C LEU A 249 12.14 -14.74 -6.37
N GLY A 250 10.87 -14.98 -6.64
CA GLY A 250 10.06 -15.98 -5.96
C GLY A 250 10.01 -17.35 -6.65
N PRO A 251 9.38 -18.35 -6.00
CA PRO A 251 8.88 -18.29 -4.63
C PRO A 251 10.02 -18.31 -3.60
N VAL A 252 10.19 -17.25 -2.81
CA VAL A 252 11.38 -17.08 -1.95
C VAL A 252 11.47 -18.13 -0.85
N ALA A 253 10.31 -18.58 -0.35
CA ALA A 253 10.20 -19.67 0.61
C ALA A 253 10.75 -21.01 0.05
N LEU A 254 10.62 -21.27 -1.26
CA LEU A 254 11.22 -22.45 -1.90
C LEU A 254 12.73 -22.30 -2.07
N ALA A 255 13.21 -21.10 -2.41
CA ALA A 255 14.63 -20.85 -2.66
C ALA A 255 15.49 -21.14 -1.41
N VAL A 256 14.98 -20.78 -0.22
CA VAL A 256 15.67 -21.00 1.06
C VAL A 256 15.52 -22.42 1.59
N ALA A 257 14.51 -23.18 1.14
CA ALA A 257 14.26 -24.55 1.58
C ALA A 257 15.18 -25.61 0.95
N GLY A 258 16.08 -25.23 0.03
CA GLY A 258 16.93 -26.13 -0.74
C GLY A 258 17.83 -27.04 0.12
N LYS A 259 17.57 -28.35 0.05
CA LYS A 259 18.16 -29.50 0.78
C LYS A 259 17.48 -29.93 2.10
N GLY A 260 16.64 -29.09 2.71
CA GLY A 260 16.28 -29.27 4.12
C GLY A 260 14.79 -29.35 4.47
N MET A 261 13.87 -29.64 3.55
CA MET A 261 12.46 -29.82 3.97
C MET A 261 12.29 -31.08 4.85
N VAL A 262 13.13 -32.09 4.64
CA VAL A 262 13.28 -33.27 5.51
C VAL A 262 14.11 -32.94 6.77
N GLU A 263 15.10 -32.04 6.67
CA GLU A 263 15.91 -31.58 7.83
C GLU A 263 15.18 -30.57 8.73
N ARG A 264 14.06 -29.96 8.29
CA ARG A 264 13.11 -29.28 9.18
C ARG A 264 12.52 -30.22 10.24
N ARG A 265 12.61 -31.55 10.06
CA ARG A 265 12.33 -32.55 11.10
C ARG A 265 13.53 -32.80 12.04
N GLY A 266 14.74 -32.36 11.69
CA GLY A 266 16.00 -32.77 12.31
C GLY A 266 16.73 -31.71 13.14
N THR A 267 16.57 -30.41 12.88
CA THR A 267 17.41 -29.37 13.53
C THR A 267 16.64 -28.25 14.25
N GLY A 268 15.32 -28.17 14.09
CA GLY A 268 14.44 -27.32 14.90
C GLY A 268 13.39 -28.18 15.58
N ARG A 269 13.27 -28.09 16.91
CA ARG A 269 12.22 -28.80 17.65
C ARG A 269 10.87 -28.21 17.23
N LEU A 270 10.12 -28.95 16.43
CA LEU A 270 8.73 -28.60 16.10
C LEU A 270 7.96 -28.39 17.41
N SER A 271 7.03 -27.43 17.42
CA SER A 271 6.11 -27.28 18.53
C SER A 271 5.26 -28.56 18.67
N PRO A 272 4.76 -28.87 19.87
CA PRO A 272 3.87 -30.01 20.07
C PRO A 272 2.66 -30.02 19.12
N ASP A 273 2.15 -28.83 18.78
CA ASP A 273 1.04 -28.67 17.84
C ASP A 273 1.46 -28.90 16.39
N GLU A 274 2.64 -28.43 15.97
CA GLU A 274 3.19 -28.72 14.64
C GLU A 274 3.38 -30.22 14.45
N GLU A 275 3.95 -30.91 15.43
CA GLU A 275 4.11 -32.36 15.38
C GLU A 275 2.77 -33.10 15.38
N ARG A 276 1.79 -32.63 16.17
CA ARG A 276 0.44 -33.17 16.20
C ARG A 276 -0.25 -33.05 14.83
N CYS A 277 -0.09 -31.91 14.15
CA CYS A 277 -0.61 -31.72 12.78
C CYS A 277 -0.03 -32.75 11.83
N LEU A 278 1.29 -32.85 11.77
CA LEU A 278 1.98 -33.73 10.82
C LEU A 278 1.68 -35.21 11.09
N ARG A 279 1.70 -35.64 12.35
CA ARG A 279 1.33 -37.02 12.72
C ARG A 279 -0.10 -37.38 12.33
N TRP A 280 -1.04 -36.44 12.46
CA TRP A 280 -2.42 -36.70 12.05
C TRP A 280 -2.54 -36.83 10.53
N LEU A 281 -1.78 -36.02 9.77
CA LEU A 281 -1.72 -36.10 8.31
C LEU A 281 -1.04 -37.39 7.81
N ASP A 282 -0.01 -37.89 8.50
CA ASP A 282 0.66 -39.15 8.18
C ASP A 282 -0.32 -40.35 8.16
N GLY A 283 -1.42 -40.27 8.93
CA GLY A 283 -2.47 -41.28 8.99
C GLY A 283 -3.55 -41.16 7.90
N LYS A 284 -3.38 -40.32 6.88
CA LYS A 284 -4.38 -40.07 5.83
C LYS A 284 -3.89 -40.49 4.46
N ALA A 285 -4.82 -40.88 3.59
CA ALA A 285 -4.51 -41.19 2.20
C ALA A 285 -4.06 -39.93 1.43
N ALA A 286 -3.23 -40.13 0.41
CA ALA A 286 -2.75 -39.03 -0.44
C ALA A 286 -3.92 -38.28 -1.08
N GLY A 287 -3.85 -36.94 -1.11
CA GLY A 287 -4.88 -36.09 -1.68
C GLY A 287 -6.25 -36.14 -1.00
N SER A 288 -6.38 -36.73 0.20
CA SER A 288 -7.68 -36.95 0.85
C SER A 288 -8.12 -35.86 1.83
N VAL A 289 -7.23 -34.91 2.15
CA VAL A 289 -7.45 -33.87 3.17
C VAL A 289 -7.62 -32.50 2.52
N VAL A 290 -8.69 -31.78 2.87
CA VAL A 290 -8.81 -30.35 2.61
C VAL A 290 -8.16 -29.55 3.73
N TYR A 291 -7.26 -28.63 3.39
CA TYR A 291 -6.69 -27.67 4.31
C TYR A 291 -7.47 -26.35 4.28
N ILE A 292 -7.75 -25.75 5.44
CA ILE A 292 -8.48 -24.49 5.54
C ILE A 292 -7.68 -23.52 6.42
N SER A 293 -7.29 -22.39 5.83
CA SER A 293 -6.57 -21.32 6.53
C SER A 293 -6.79 -19.99 5.82
N PHE A 294 -7.23 -18.99 6.58
CA PHE A 294 -7.43 -17.61 6.10
C PHE A 294 -6.29 -16.68 6.56
N GLY A 295 -5.18 -17.24 7.06
CA GLY A 295 -4.05 -16.47 7.60
C GLY A 295 -4.36 -15.79 8.94
N THR A 296 -3.41 -15.01 9.44
CA THR A 296 -3.48 -14.37 10.76
C THR A 296 -4.28 -13.07 10.77
N LEU A 297 -4.58 -12.50 9.60
CA LEU A 297 -5.28 -11.22 9.47
C LEU A 297 -6.80 -11.40 9.29
N ALA A 298 -7.27 -12.56 8.81
CA ALA A 298 -8.68 -12.79 8.63
C ALA A 298 -9.37 -13.04 9.97
N ARG A 299 -10.45 -12.28 10.22
CA ARG A 299 -11.36 -12.49 11.32
C ARG A 299 -12.70 -12.99 10.77
N LEU A 300 -12.99 -14.26 11.02
CA LEU A 300 -14.24 -14.89 10.60
C LEU A 300 -15.36 -14.63 11.63
N LEU A 301 -16.56 -14.39 11.14
CA LEU A 301 -17.77 -14.32 11.96
C LEU A 301 -18.20 -15.72 12.42
N ALA A 302 -18.89 -15.83 13.56
CA ALA A 302 -19.44 -17.11 14.03
C ALA A 302 -20.36 -17.79 13.00
N ALA A 303 -21.10 -16.99 12.22
CA ALA A 303 -21.91 -17.48 11.11
C ALA A 303 -21.06 -18.08 9.98
N GLU A 304 -19.95 -17.44 9.60
CA GLU A 304 -19.02 -17.97 8.59
C GLU A 304 -18.35 -19.27 9.08
N LEU A 305 -17.94 -19.32 10.36
CA LEU A 305 -17.41 -20.54 10.98
C LEU A 305 -18.44 -21.68 10.94
N ARG A 306 -19.72 -21.38 11.18
CA ARG A 306 -20.81 -22.36 11.10
C ARG A 306 -20.97 -22.93 9.70
N GLU A 307 -20.95 -22.08 8.68
CA GLU A 307 -21.09 -22.54 7.30
C GLU A 307 -19.86 -23.34 6.82
N ILE A 308 -18.65 -23.00 7.28
CA ILE A 308 -17.46 -23.83 7.05
C ILE A 308 -17.64 -25.20 7.70
N ALA A 309 -18.05 -25.25 8.98
CA ALA A 309 -18.29 -26.52 9.68
C ALA A 309 -19.36 -27.38 8.97
N ARG A 310 -20.45 -26.76 8.51
CA ARG A 310 -21.50 -27.40 7.69
C ARG A 310 -20.92 -27.94 6.38
N ALA A 311 -20.11 -27.16 5.67
CA ALA A 311 -19.46 -27.57 4.43
C ALA A 311 -18.54 -28.78 4.63
N LEU A 312 -17.81 -28.80 5.74
CA LEU A 312 -16.94 -29.91 6.11
C LEU A 312 -17.75 -31.18 6.42
N GLN A 313 -18.94 -31.08 7.02
CA GLN A 313 -19.85 -32.23 7.15
C GLN A 313 -20.33 -32.71 5.78
N LEU A 314 -20.88 -31.81 4.97
CA LEU A 314 -21.49 -32.12 3.67
C LEU A 314 -20.48 -32.70 2.66
N SER A 315 -19.27 -32.15 2.59
CA SER A 315 -18.24 -32.60 1.65
C SER A 315 -17.72 -34.01 1.93
N GLY A 316 -17.90 -34.53 3.14
CA GLY A 316 -17.40 -35.85 3.54
C GLY A 316 -15.87 -35.99 3.60
N LYS A 317 -15.08 -35.00 3.16
CA LYS A 317 -13.61 -35.08 3.09
C LYS A 317 -12.97 -35.03 4.48
N ASN A 318 -11.75 -35.55 4.59
CA ASN A 318 -10.91 -35.29 5.76
C ASN A 318 -10.51 -33.81 5.76
N PHE A 319 -10.34 -33.19 6.92
CA PHE A 319 -9.98 -31.78 6.97
C PHE A 319 -9.00 -31.40 8.08
N LEU A 320 -8.14 -30.44 7.76
CA LEU A 320 -7.31 -29.72 8.72
C LEU A 320 -7.67 -28.24 8.66
N TRP A 321 -8.22 -27.70 9.76
CA TRP A 321 -8.74 -26.34 9.80
C TRP A 321 -8.06 -25.51 10.88
N ILE A 322 -7.47 -24.39 10.47
CA ILE A 322 -6.83 -23.41 11.35
C ILE A 322 -7.81 -22.31 11.73
N ILE A 323 -7.98 -22.08 13.04
CA ILE A 323 -8.88 -21.06 13.59
C ILE A 323 -8.07 -20.09 14.45
N THR A 324 -8.25 -18.79 14.23
CA THR A 324 -7.53 -17.72 14.92
C THR A 324 -8.21 -17.21 16.20
N ARG A 325 -9.42 -17.70 16.53
CA ARG A 325 -10.21 -17.26 17.69
C ARG A 325 -10.09 -18.22 18.88
N GLU A 326 -9.78 -17.68 20.05
CA GLU A 326 -9.90 -18.37 21.35
C GLU A 326 -11.28 -18.14 22.00
N ASP A 327 -11.93 -17.01 21.73
CA ASP A 327 -13.07 -16.51 22.54
C ASP A 327 -14.48 -16.74 21.96
N THR A 328 -14.64 -17.50 20.87
CA THR A 328 -15.98 -17.81 20.36
C THR A 328 -16.48 -19.10 20.99
N ASP A 329 -17.57 -19.00 21.76
CA ASP A 329 -18.25 -20.17 22.31
C ASP A 329 -18.53 -21.17 21.19
N ALA A 330 -18.06 -22.41 21.37
CA ALA A 330 -18.24 -23.50 20.43
C ALA A 330 -19.73 -23.70 20.07
N SER A 331 -20.63 -23.41 21.02
CA SER A 331 -22.08 -23.47 20.81
C SER A 331 -22.58 -22.50 19.74
N GLU A 332 -21.89 -21.37 19.51
CA GLU A 332 -22.29 -20.32 18.57
C GLU A 332 -21.94 -20.60 17.12
N TRP A 333 -21.11 -21.61 16.83
CA TRP A 333 -20.68 -21.89 15.46
C TRP A 333 -20.63 -23.37 15.11
N MET A 334 -20.67 -24.30 16.05
CA MET A 334 -20.75 -25.72 15.71
C MET A 334 -22.19 -26.11 15.32
N PRO A 335 -22.44 -26.59 14.08
CA PRO A 335 -23.73 -27.16 13.73
C PRO A 335 -23.96 -28.52 14.41
N GLU A 336 -25.20 -28.99 14.39
CA GLU A 336 -25.59 -30.27 14.97
C GLU A 336 -24.71 -31.43 14.46
N GLY A 337 -24.27 -32.30 15.37
CA GLY A 337 -23.40 -33.43 15.06
C GLY A 337 -21.92 -33.09 14.75
N PHE A 338 -21.53 -31.81 14.66
CA PHE A 338 -20.14 -31.44 14.40
C PHE A 338 -19.24 -31.70 15.60
N ALA A 339 -19.74 -31.45 16.82
CA ALA A 339 -19.02 -31.74 18.05
C ALA A 339 -18.69 -33.25 18.18
N ASP A 340 -19.67 -34.12 17.89
CA ASP A 340 -19.47 -35.57 17.89
C ASP A 340 -18.45 -36.02 16.83
N LEU A 341 -18.47 -35.37 15.67
CA LEU A 341 -17.51 -35.61 14.60
C LEU A 341 -16.08 -35.26 15.02
N MET A 342 -15.92 -34.13 15.71
CA MET A 342 -14.62 -33.71 16.24
C MET A 342 -14.17 -34.61 17.40
N ALA A 343 -15.09 -35.08 18.25
CA ALA A 343 -14.79 -35.99 19.36
C ALA A 343 -14.25 -37.35 18.89
N ARG A 344 -14.70 -37.84 17.73
CA ARG A 344 -14.16 -39.06 17.09
C ARG A 344 -12.73 -38.86 16.58
N GLY A 345 -12.37 -37.65 16.14
CA GLY A 345 -11.02 -37.27 15.72
C GLY A 345 -10.48 -37.93 14.44
N GLU A 346 -11.21 -38.89 13.86
CA GLU A 346 -10.78 -39.66 12.69
C GLU A 346 -10.78 -38.84 11.40
N ARG A 347 -11.73 -37.90 11.23
CA ARG A 347 -11.93 -37.18 9.96
C ARG A 347 -11.43 -35.72 9.99
N GLY A 348 -11.49 -35.07 11.15
CA GLY A 348 -11.23 -33.64 11.27
C GLY A 348 -10.20 -33.31 12.34
N LEU A 349 -9.29 -32.39 12.02
CA LEU A 349 -8.38 -31.77 12.98
C LEU A 349 -8.56 -30.25 12.96
N ILE A 350 -8.88 -29.66 14.11
CA ILE A 350 -8.89 -28.21 14.32
C ILE A 350 -7.66 -27.83 15.12
N VAL A 351 -6.96 -26.81 14.66
CA VAL A 351 -5.81 -26.21 15.34
C VAL A 351 -6.08 -24.73 15.57
N ARG A 352 -5.88 -24.29 16.81
CA ARG A 352 -6.06 -22.89 17.19
C ARG A 352 -4.71 -22.17 17.13
N GLY A 353 -4.71 -20.97 16.57
CA GLY A 353 -3.51 -20.16 16.41
C GLY A 353 -2.78 -20.44 15.10
N TRP A 354 -1.55 -20.92 15.16
CA TRP A 354 -0.65 -21.03 14.01
C TRP A 354 -0.36 -22.49 13.63
N ALA A 355 -0.23 -22.75 12.34
CA ALA A 355 0.18 -24.05 11.81
C ALA A 355 1.35 -23.88 10.83
N PRO A 356 2.19 -24.92 10.65
CA PRO A 356 3.33 -24.86 9.75
C PRO A 356 2.85 -25.00 8.30
N GLN A 357 2.20 -23.97 7.78
CA GLN A 357 1.43 -23.99 6.53
C GLN A 357 2.23 -24.56 5.36
N VAL A 358 3.49 -24.16 5.21
CA VAL A 358 4.41 -24.69 4.18
C VAL A 358 4.60 -26.21 4.31
N LEU A 359 4.77 -26.73 5.53
CA LEU A 359 4.91 -28.17 5.78
C LEU A 359 3.59 -28.92 5.56
N VAL A 360 2.47 -28.32 5.97
CA VAL A 360 1.13 -28.87 5.75
C VAL A 360 0.85 -29.00 4.26
N LEU A 361 1.00 -27.93 3.49
CA LEU A 361 0.70 -27.92 2.05
C LEU A 361 1.58 -28.88 1.25
N ASN A 362 2.84 -29.09 1.65
CA ASN A 362 3.73 -30.07 0.99
C ASN A 362 3.51 -31.52 1.48
N HIS A 363 2.58 -31.77 2.41
CA HIS A 363 2.27 -33.11 2.85
C HIS A 363 1.42 -33.86 1.81
N PRO A 364 1.76 -35.11 1.43
CA PRO A 364 1.05 -35.86 0.39
C PRO A 364 -0.45 -36.03 0.62
N ALA A 365 -0.90 -36.01 1.88
CA ALA A 365 -2.31 -36.11 2.25
C ALA A 365 -3.17 -34.91 1.83
N ILE A 366 -2.58 -33.72 1.62
CA ILE A 366 -3.35 -32.53 1.24
C ILE A 366 -3.79 -32.66 -0.22
N GLY A 367 -5.10 -32.53 -0.46
CA GLY A 367 -5.72 -32.58 -1.78
C GLY A 367 -6.31 -31.26 -2.26
N GLY A 368 -6.52 -30.29 -1.37
CA GLY A 368 -7.05 -28.98 -1.70
C GLY A 368 -6.90 -27.97 -0.57
N PHE A 369 -6.93 -26.68 -0.91
CA PHE A 369 -6.73 -25.59 0.04
C PHE A 369 -7.82 -24.51 -0.08
N VAL A 370 -8.63 -24.35 0.96
CA VAL A 370 -9.54 -23.22 1.11
C VAL A 370 -8.78 -22.02 1.68
N THR A 371 -8.70 -20.94 0.91
CA THR A 371 -7.83 -19.80 1.21
C THR A 371 -8.48 -18.46 0.88
N HIS A 372 -8.10 -17.44 1.64
CA HIS A 372 -8.42 -16.04 1.35
C HIS A 372 -7.69 -15.43 0.14
N CYS A 373 -6.87 -16.19 -0.59
CA CYS A 373 -6.10 -15.72 -1.74
C CYS A 373 -5.09 -14.60 -1.44
N GLY A 374 -4.62 -14.48 -0.19
CA GLY A 374 -3.42 -13.69 0.10
C GLY A 374 -2.21 -14.26 -0.66
N TRP A 375 -1.35 -13.39 -1.18
CA TRP A 375 -0.36 -13.79 -2.19
C TRP A 375 0.62 -14.87 -1.70
N ASN A 376 1.06 -14.81 -0.44
CA ASN A 376 1.89 -15.88 0.14
C ASN A 376 1.18 -17.24 0.12
N SER A 377 -0.11 -17.29 0.50
CA SER A 377 -0.90 -18.52 0.48
C SER A 377 -1.04 -19.07 -0.95
N VAL A 378 -1.21 -18.20 -1.95
CA VAL A 378 -1.26 -18.61 -3.37
C VAL A 378 0.07 -19.21 -3.80
N LEU A 379 1.19 -18.55 -3.52
CA LEU A 379 2.52 -19.06 -3.86
C LEU A 379 2.84 -20.39 -3.18
N GLU A 380 2.50 -20.54 -1.90
CA GLU A 380 2.74 -21.79 -1.16
C GLU A 380 1.92 -22.94 -1.74
N ALA A 381 0.66 -22.69 -2.11
CA ALA A 381 -0.22 -23.70 -2.74
C ALA A 381 0.28 -24.11 -4.11
N VAL A 382 0.61 -23.13 -4.97
CA VAL A 382 1.19 -23.36 -6.30
C VAL A 382 2.51 -24.11 -6.19
N SER A 383 3.39 -23.70 -5.26
CA SER A 383 4.66 -24.36 -4.98
C SER A 383 4.49 -25.81 -4.54
N ALA A 384 3.45 -26.11 -3.77
CA ALA A 384 3.13 -27.45 -3.31
C ALA A 384 2.37 -28.30 -4.34
N GLY A 385 1.83 -27.71 -5.41
CA GLY A 385 0.98 -28.41 -6.37
C GLY A 385 -0.42 -28.71 -5.81
N VAL A 386 -0.94 -27.85 -4.94
CA VAL A 386 -2.24 -28.01 -4.27
C VAL A 386 -3.28 -27.09 -4.90
N PRO A 387 -4.43 -27.61 -5.38
CA PRO A 387 -5.48 -26.79 -5.95
C PRO A 387 -6.21 -25.96 -4.90
N MET A 388 -6.77 -24.82 -5.30
CA MET A 388 -7.34 -23.84 -4.38
C MET A 388 -8.86 -23.70 -4.50
N VAL A 389 -9.51 -23.53 -3.36
CA VAL A 389 -10.85 -22.96 -3.23
C VAL A 389 -10.66 -21.51 -2.77
N ALA A 390 -10.87 -20.58 -3.70
CA ALA A 390 -10.65 -19.16 -3.51
C ALA A 390 -11.83 -18.51 -2.79
N TRP A 391 -11.54 -17.82 -1.68
CA TRP A 391 -12.49 -17.05 -0.89
C TRP A 391 -11.88 -15.69 -0.50
N PRO A 392 -11.67 -14.78 -1.49
CA PRO A 392 -11.09 -13.48 -1.24
C PRO A 392 -11.92 -12.63 -0.27
N ARG A 393 -11.26 -11.72 0.44
CA ARG A 393 -11.87 -10.83 1.45
C ARG A 393 -11.58 -9.37 1.19
N TYR A 394 -10.32 -8.99 1.00
CA TYR A 394 -9.90 -7.58 0.93
C TYR A 394 -8.55 -7.44 0.21
N THR A 395 -8.00 -6.22 0.16
CA THR A 395 -6.68 -5.92 -0.42
C THR A 395 -6.60 -6.38 -1.89
N ASP A 396 -5.55 -7.10 -2.28
CA ASP A 396 -5.32 -7.60 -3.62
C ASP A 396 -5.97 -8.97 -3.89
N GLN A 397 -6.71 -9.53 -2.92
CA GLN A 397 -7.15 -10.92 -2.95
C GLN A 397 -8.15 -11.23 -4.07
N PHE A 398 -9.03 -10.28 -4.43
CA PHE A 398 -9.93 -10.45 -5.56
C PHE A 398 -9.18 -10.45 -6.90
N TYR A 399 -8.08 -9.71 -7.02
CA TYR A 399 -7.20 -9.82 -8.18
C TYR A 399 -6.47 -11.16 -8.18
N ASN A 400 -5.97 -11.62 -7.03
CA ASN A 400 -5.33 -12.93 -6.92
C ASN A 400 -6.31 -14.08 -7.22
N GLU A 401 -7.58 -13.96 -6.82
CA GLU A 401 -8.65 -14.90 -7.21
C GLU A 401 -8.78 -14.98 -8.74
N LYS A 402 -8.83 -13.83 -9.43
CA LYS A 402 -8.89 -13.79 -10.90
C LYS A 402 -7.70 -14.50 -11.52
N LEU A 403 -6.49 -14.21 -11.06
CA LEU A 403 -5.27 -14.89 -11.50
C LEU A 403 -5.38 -16.41 -11.30
N VAL A 404 -5.81 -16.87 -10.13
CA VAL A 404 -5.92 -18.30 -9.78
C VAL A 404 -6.95 -19.04 -10.65
N ILE A 405 -8.12 -18.44 -10.86
CA ILE A 405 -9.26 -19.11 -11.50
C ILE A 405 -9.21 -18.96 -13.03
N GLU A 406 -9.02 -17.73 -13.52
CA GLU A 406 -9.24 -17.41 -14.94
C GLU A 406 -7.97 -17.59 -15.78
N MET A 407 -6.81 -17.18 -15.23
CA MET A 407 -5.55 -17.22 -15.97
C MET A 407 -4.80 -18.53 -15.73
N LEU A 408 -4.56 -18.89 -14.46
CA LEU A 408 -3.80 -20.08 -14.11
C LEU A 408 -4.65 -21.36 -14.13
N LYS A 409 -5.96 -21.25 -13.91
CA LYS A 409 -6.91 -22.38 -13.86
C LYS A 409 -6.50 -23.45 -12.83
N VAL A 410 -6.04 -23.01 -11.66
CA VAL A 410 -5.56 -23.86 -10.56
C VAL A 410 -6.50 -23.85 -9.35
N GLY A 411 -7.73 -23.37 -9.52
CA GLY A 411 -8.73 -23.36 -8.46
C GLY A 411 -10.12 -22.92 -8.91
N VAL A 412 -11.04 -22.89 -7.95
CA VAL A 412 -12.43 -22.43 -8.12
C VAL A 412 -12.79 -21.42 -7.03
N GLY A 413 -13.71 -20.51 -7.31
CA GLY A 413 -14.16 -19.50 -6.36
C GLY A 413 -15.43 -19.92 -5.63
N VAL A 414 -15.58 -19.51 -4.37
CA VAL A 414 -16.84 -19.69 -3.61
C VAL A 414 -17.87 -18.60 -3.93
N GLY A 415 -17.53 -17.63 -4.78
CA GLY A 415 -18.43 -16.56 -5.22
C GLY A 415 -18.54 -15.41 -4.21
N ALA A 416 -17.47 -15.10 -3.48
CA ALA A 416 -17.41 -13.95 -2.59
C ALA A 416 -17.65 -12.64 -3.37
N ARG A 417 -18.51 -11.76 -2.84
CA ARG A 417 -18.96 -10.56 -3.56
C ARG A 417 -18.42 -9.25 -3.00
N ASP A 418 -18.07 -9.21 -1.71
CA ASP A 418 -17.85 -7.93 -1.02
C ASP A 418 -16.38 -7.72 -0.66
N PHE A 419 -15.87 -6.53 -1.01
CA PHE A 419 -14.59 -6.01 -0.56
C PHE A 419 -14.69 -5.59 0.91
N ALA A 420 -14.38 -6.53 1.79
CA ALA A 420 -14.44 -6.32 3.23
C ALA A 420 -13.39 -5.31 3.72
N SER A 421 -13.55 -4.83 4.94
CA SER A 421 -12.49 -4.09 5.64
C SER A 421 -11.75 -5.03 6.59
N PHE A 422 -10.48 -4.73 6.86
CA PHE A 422 -9.72 -5.43 7.91
C PHE A 422 -10.34 -5.23 9.30
N VAL A 423 -11.10 -4.15 9.50
CA VAL A 423 -11.70 -3.76 10.79
C VAL A 423 -13.23 -3.81 10.80
N ASP A 424 -13.88 -3.78 9.63
CA ASP A 424 -15.33 -3.97 9.50
C ASP A 424 -15.60 -5.39 8.99
N HIS A 425 -16.19 -6.22 9.86
CA HIS A 425 -16.42 -7.64 9.63
C HIS A 425 -17.75 -7.93 8.92
N ARG A 426 -18.41 -6.92 8.36
CA ARG A 426 -19.59 -7.13 7.52
C ARG A 426 -19.16 -7.77 6.19
N SER A 427 -19.29 -9.10 6.12
CA SER A 427 -19.19 -9.87 4.88
C SER A 427 -20.46 -10.67 4.69
N GLN A 428 -20.86 -10.87 3.43
CA GLN A 428 -21.83 -11.88 3.07
C GLN A 428 -21.40 -13.25 3.60
N VAL A 429 -22.31 -13.92 4.32
CA VAL A 429 -22.10 -15.31 4.75
C VAL A 429 -22.36 -16.23 3.56
N ILE A 430 -21.35 -16.99 3.16
CA ILE A 430 -21.44 -17.99 2.08
C ILE A 430 -21.92 -19.31 2.67
N GLY A 431 -22.98 -19.88 2.08
CA GLY A 431 -23.59 -21.12 2.57
C GLY A 431 -22.67 -22.33 2.47
N GLY A 432 -22.79 -23.25 3.43
CA GLY A 432 -21.97 -24.46 3.53
C GLY A 432 -22.10 -25.38 2.32
N GLU A 433 -23.24 -25.39 1.65
CA GLU A 433 -23.46 -26.14 0.40
C GLU A 433 -22.54 -25.63 -0.72
N VAL A 434 -22.41 -24.31 -0.88
CA VAL A 434 -21.56 -23.69 -1.91
C VAL A 434 -20.09 -24.01 -1.64
N ILE A 435 -19.68 -23.96 -0.38
CA ILE A 435 -18.30 -24.27 0.01
C ILE A 435 -18.02 -25.77 -0.20
N ALA A 436 -18.97 -26.65 0.16
CA ALA A 436 -18.83 -28.09 -0.04
C ALA A 436 -18.75 -28.45 -1.54
N GLU A 437 -19.57 -27.81 -2.38
CA GLU A 437 -19.52 -27.96 -3.84
C GLU A 437 -18.16 -27.49 -4.39
N ALA A 438 -17.64 -26.34 -3.93
CA ALA A 438 -16.33 -25.86 -4.34
C ALA A 438 -15.20 -26.83 -3.95
N ILE A 439 -15.25 -27.43 -2.76
CA ILE A 439 -14.31 -28.48 -2.33
C ILE A 439 -14.42 -29.70 -3.25
N GLU A 440 -15.63 -30.13 -3.59
CA GLU A 440 -15.84 -31.27 -4.47
C GLU A 440 -15.36 -30.99 -5.91
N ARG A 441 -15.52 -29.78 -6.42
CA ARG A 441 -15.01 -29.41 -7.76
C ARG A 441 -13.49 -29.51 -7.89
N VAL A 442 -12.73 -29.28 -6.82
CA VAL A 442 -11.26 -29.39 -6.85
C VAL A 442 -10.73 -30.77 -6.44
N MET A 443 -11.42 -31.47 -5.53
CA MET A 443 -10.97 -32.75 -4.96
C MET A 443 -11.76 -33.97 -5.44
N GLY A 444 -12.83 -33.78 -6.20
CA GLY A 444 -13.65 -34.83 -6.76
C GLY A 444 -13.01 -35.54 -7.95
N GLU A 445 -13.66 -36.60 -8.40
CA GLU A 445 -13.23 -37.42 -9.55
C GLU A 445 -13.72 -36.87 -10.90
N GLY A 446 -14.38 -35.71 -10.91
CA GLY A 446 -14.84 -35.05 -12.13
C GLY A 446 -13.70 -34.49 -12.99
N GLU A 447 -13.98 -34.31 -14.29
CA GLU A 447 -13.01 -33.82 -15.28
C GLU A 447 -12.41 -32.45 -14.91
N GLU A 448 -13.21 -31.55 -14.34
CA GLU A 448 -12.76 -30.22 -13.88
C GLU A 448 -11.67 -30.36 -12.80
N GLY A 449 -11.93 -31.16 -11.76
CA GLY A 449 -10.99 -31.38 -10.67
C GLY A 449 -9.69 -32.02 -11.13
N GLU A 450 -9.76 -33.00 -12.04
CA GLU A 450 -8.56 -33.62 -12.61
C GLU A 450 -7.74 -32.64 -13.44
N ALA A 451 -8.39 -31.81 -14.27
CA ALA A 451 -7.72 -30.77 -15.05
C ALA A 451 -7.03 -29.73 -14.16
N ILE A 452 -7.69 -29.27 -13.10
CA ILE A 452 -7.13 -28.33 -12.12
C ILE A 452 -5.91 -28.96 -11.43
N ARG A 453 -6.01 -30.19 -10.92
CA ARG A 453 -4.92 -30.90 -10.24
C ARG A 453 -3.72 -31.15 -11.16
N LYS A 454 -3.95 -31.45 -12.43
CA LYS A 454 -2.88 -31.57 -13.43
C LYS A 454 -2.18 -30.23 -13.64
N THR A 455 -2.94 -29.16 -13.85
CA THR A 455 -2.41 -27.82 -14.14
C THR A 455 -1.57 -27.28 -12.99
N VAL A 456 -2.04 -27.42 -11.73
CA VAL A 456 -1.28 -26.94 -10.57
C VAL A 456 0.01 -27.74 -10.32
N LYS A 457 0.05 -29.03 -10.67
CA LYS A 457 1.27 -29.85 -10.61
C LYS A 457 2.31 -29.38 -11.63
N GLU A 458 1.91 -29.14 -12.87
CA GLU A 458 2.82 -28.58 -13.90
C GLU A 458 3.36 -27.21 -13.50
N LEU A 459 2.52 -26.37 -12.88
CA LEU A 459 2.95 -25.06 -12.38
C LEU A 459 3.89 -25.18 -11.17
N SER A 460 3.69 -26.16 -10.29
CA SER A 460 4.59 -26.47 -9.17
C SER A 460 6.00 -26.84 -9.65
N GLU A 461 6.11 -27.63 -10.72
CA GLU A 461 7.40 -28.00 -11.31
C GLU A 461 8.14 -26.77 -11.85
N LYS A 462 7.42 -25.85 -12.48
CA LYS A 462 7.97 -24.55 -12.92
C LYS A 462 8.43 -23.70 -11.75
N ALA A 463 7.61 -23.57 -10.70
CA ALA A 463 7.96 -22.84 -9.48
C ALA A 463 9.25 -23.37 -8.83
N ARG A 464 9.40 -24.70 -8.75
CA ARG A 464 10.61 -25.36 -8.22
C ARG A 464 11.82 -25.19 -9.13
N SER A 465 11.62 -25.06 -10.43
CA SER A 465 12.70 -24.87 -11.40
C SER A 465 13.19 -23.42 -11.42
N ALA A 466 12.29 -22.45 -11.28
CA ALA A 466 12.58 -21.02 -11.32
C ALA A 466 13.61 -20.57 -10.26
N VAL A 467 13.62 -21.21 -9.09
CA VAL A 467 14.53 -20.85 -7.97
C VAL A 467 15.86 -21.62 -7.97
N LYS A 468 15.99 -22.67 -8.80
CA LYS A 468 17.25 -23.41 -8.94
C LYS A 468 18.24 -22.62 -9.79
N GLN A 469 19.53 -22.97 -9.70
CA GLN A 469 20.55 -22.39 -10.56
C GLN A 469 20.17 -22.55 -12.04
N GLY A 470 20.19 -21.44 -12.80
CA GLY A 470 19.73 -21.37 -14.20
C GLY A 470 18.21 -21.22 -14.38
N GLY A 471 17.45 -21.11 -13.29
CA GLY A 471 16.02 -20.79 -13.31
C GLY A 471 15.78 -19.28 -13.35
N SER A 472 14.59 -18.86 -13.80
CA SER A 472 14.28 -17.44 -14.06
C SER A 472 14.50 -16.54 -12.84
N SER A 473 14.09 -16.99 -11.65
CA SER A 473 14.15 -16.21 -10.42
C SER A 473 15.55 -16.18 -9.83
N TYR A 474 16.29 -17.29 -9.96
CA TYR A 474 17.71 -17.32 -9.63
C TYR A 474 18.49 -16.31 -10.48
N ASP A 475 18.19 -16.26 -11.77
CA ASP A 475 18.85 -15.37 -12.72
C ASP A 475 18.43 -13.90 -12.53
N ASP A 476 17.17 -13.61 -12.18
CA ASP A 476 16.72 -12.25 -11.83
C ASP A 476 17.45 -11.72 -10.59
N ALA A 477 17.65 -12.56 -9.57
CA ALA A 477 18.44 -12.19 -8.40
C ALA A 477 19.90 -11.86 -8.80
N GLY A 478 20.49 -12.66 -9.69
CA GLY A 478 21.84 -12.40 -10.23
C GLY A 478 21.92 -11.07 -10.98
N ARG A 479 20.98 -10.83 -11.92
CA ARG A 479 20.91 -9.57 -12.68
C ARG A 479 20.82 -8.35 -11.77
N LEU A 480 19.97 -8.41 -10.74
CA LEU A 480 19.85 -7.32 -9.78
C LEU A 480 21.19 -7.05 -9.06
N LEU A 481 21.89 -8.10 -8.62
CA LEU A 481 23.19 -7.95 -7.97
C LEU A 481 24.24 -7.35 -8.91
N ASP A 482 24.29 -7.81 -10.16
CA ASP A 482 25.20 -7.24 -11.18
C ASP A 482 24.94 -5.75 -11.38
N GLU A 483 23.68 -5.33 -11.43
CA GLU A 483 23.31 -3.93 -11.57
C GLU A 483 23.67 -3.08 -10.34
N LEU A 484 23.51 -3.62 -9.13
CA LEU A 484 23.93 -2.95 -7.89
C LEU A 484 25.47 -2.85 -7.79
N MET A 485 26.20 -3.90 -8.18
CA MET A 485 27.67 -3.88 -8.23
C MET A 485 28.19 -2.87 -9.26
N ALA A 486 27.57 -2.79 -10.43
CA ALA A 486 27.90 -1.80 -11.45
C ALA A 486 27.66 -0.37 -10.94
N ARG A 487 26.54 -0.13 -10.25
CA ARG A 487 26.24 1.16 -9.63
C ARG A 487 27.31 1.55 -8.60
N ARG A 488 27.65 0.65 -7.68
CA ARG A 488 28.71 0.88 -6.67
C ARG A 488 30.05 1.24 -7.32
N SER A 489 30.44 0.52 -8.37
CA SER A 489 31.72 0.71 -9.07
C SER A 489 31.78 2.02 -9.85
N SER A 490 30.65 2.51 -10.34
CA SER A 490 30.57 3.72 -11.15
C SER A 490 30.71 5.02 -10.35
N GLY A 491 30.65 4.98 -9.01
CA GLY A 491 30.71 6.19 -8.15
C GLY A 491 29.60 7.21 -8.41
N THR A 492 28.55 6.83 -9.15
CA THR A 492 27.57 7.76 -9.70
C THR A 492 26.49 8.07 -8.65
N SER A 493 26.65 9.21 -7.96
CA SER A 493 25.47 10.00 -7.55
C SER A 493 24.69 10.37 -8.82
N PRO A 494 23.35 10.36 -8.82
CA PRO A 494 22.57 10.45 -10.05
C PRO A 494 22.83 11.78 -10.76
N THR A 495 23.67 11.77 -11.79
CA THR A 495 23.65 12.80 -12.82
C THR A 495 22.36 12.63 -13.58
N THR A 496 21.51 13.65 -13.52
CA THR A 496 20.41 13.87 -14.43
C THR A 496 20.87 13.59 -15.86
N THR A 497 20.37 12.51 -16.46
CA THR A 497 20.58 12.23 -17.88
C THR A 497 19.97 13.40 -18.65
N SER A 498 20.82 14.24 -19.23
CA SER A 498 20.42 15.28 -20.16
C SER A 498 19.80 14.60 -21.38
N CYS A 499 18.48 14.69 -21.50
CA CYS A 499 17.81 14.36 -22.75
C CYS A 499 18.31 15.34 -23.82
N GLY A 500 18.97 14.79 -24.83
CA GLY A 500 19.55 15.55 -25.94
C GLY A 500 18.49 16.42 -26.61
N SER A 501 18.83 17.69 -26.79
CA SER A 501 18.06 18.67 -27.54
C SER A 501 17.85 18.21 -28.99
N SER A 502 16.60 18.10 -29.41
CA SER A 502 16.19 18.21 -30.81
C SER A 502 15.10 19.28 -30.96
N PRO A 503 15.08 20.02 -32.08
CA PRO A 503 14.56 21.37 -32.12
C PRO A 503 13.03 21.43 -32.12
N ALA A 504 12.52 22.46 -31.46
CA ALA A 504 11.10 22.78 -31.32
C ALA A 504 10.38 22.76 -32.68
N ARG A 505 9.44 21.83 -32.84
CA ARG A 505 8.33 21.97 -33.80
C ARG A 505 7.19 22.70 -33.10
N THR A 506 6.90 23.89 -33.60
CA THR A 506 5.78 24.74 -33.24
C THR A 506 4.46 23.98 -33.43
N LEU A 507 3.80 23.62 -32.34
CA LEU A 507 2.42 23.13 -32.35
C LEU A 507 1.51 24.29 -31.95
N THR A 508 0.86 24.84 -32.96
CA THR A 508 -0.23 25.81 -32.85
C THR A 508 -1.37 25.23 -32.01
N HIS A 509 -1.76 25.95 -30.97
CA HIS A 509 -2.97 25.72 -30.18
C HIS A 509 -4.20 25.60 -31.10
N LYS A 510 -4.80 24.42 -31.18
CA LYS A 510 -6.22 24.27 -31.54
C LYS A 510 -6.99 23.92 -30.28
N SER A 511 -7.83 24.86 -29.89
CA SER A 511 -8.90 24.75 -28.90
C SER A 511 -9.73 23.48 -29.13
N GLY A 512 -9.63 22.54 -28.19
CA GLY A 512 -10.47 21.34 -28.09
C GLY A 512 -11.28 21.38 -26.80
N CYS A 513 -12.59 21.27 -26.96
CA CYS A 513 -13.66 21.45 -25.98
C CYS A 513 -13.48 20.60 -24.69
N LEU A 514 -13.63 21.23 -23.53
CA LEU A 514 -13.81 20.57 -22.23
C LEU A 514 -15.14 19.77 -22.24
N LYS A 515 -15.09 18.47 -21.94
CA LYS A 515 -16.28 17.67 -21.60
C LYS A 515 -16.54 17.81 -20.11
N ALA A 516 -17.61 18.51 -19.74
CA ALA A 516 -18.09 18.65 -18.37
C ALA A 516 -19.10 17.53 -18.05
N SER A 517 -18.82 16.73 -17.03
CA SER A 517 -19.77 15.83 -16.36
C SER A 517 -20.32 16.46 -15.07
N SER A 518 -20.68 17.75 -15.14
CA SER A 518 -21.34 18.45 -14.05
C SER A 518 -22.85 18.49 -14.31
N ILE A 519 -23.64 17.89 -13.41
CA ILE A 519 -25.10 18.01 -13.45
C ILE A 519 -25.45 19.50 -13.30
N LEU A 520 -26.00 20.08 -14.36
CA LEU A 520 -26.54 21.43 -14.41
C LEU A 520 -28.03 21.34 -14.10
N TYR A 521 -28.46 21.86 -12.95
CA TYR A 521 -29.89 22.12 -12.72
C TYR A 521 -30.13 23.62 -12.94
N MET A 522 -30.94 23.96 -13.93
CA MET A 522 -31.63 25.25 -13.93
C MET A 522 -32.72 25.17 -12.85
N GLY A 523 -32.74 26.13 -11.93
CA GLY A 523 -33.80 26.24 -10.93
C GLY A 523 -35.18 26.46 -11.58
N ARG A 524 -36.23 26.58 -10.76
CA ARG A 524 -37.61 26.85 -11.26
C ARG A 524 -37.75 28.20 -11.97
N ASP A 525 -36.73 29.06 -11.87
CA ASP A 525 -36.60 30.35 -12.57
C ASP A 525 -35.28 30.34 -13.37
N GLU A 526 -35.27 30.90 -14.58
CA GLU A 526 -34.10 30.98 -15.49
C GLU A 526 -32.93 31.85 -14.94
N ARG A 527 -33.01 32.26 -13.66
CA ARG A 527 -32.04 33.13 -12.96
C ARG A 527 -31.05 32.34 -12.10
N ASP A 528 -31.32 31.07 -11.81
CA ASP A 528 -30.52 30.28 -10.86
C ASP A 528 -29.77 29.13 -11.57
N LEU A 529 -28.44 29.17 -11.51
CA LEU A 529 -27.55 28.13 -12.03
C LEU A 529 -26.90 27.35 -10.88
N ILE A 530 -27.27 26.09 -10.70
CA ILE A 530 -26.66 25.21 -9.69
C ILE A 530 -25.78 24.17 -10.38
N VAL A 531 -24.48 24.20 -10.08
CA VAL A 531 -23.50 23.22 -10.53
C VAL A 531 -23.08 22.35 -9.35
N ARG A 532 -23.33 21.04 -9.43
CA ARG A 532 -22.84 20.07 -8.44
C ARG A 532 -21.62 19.34 -9.02
N GLY A 533 -20.45 19.93 -8.85
CA GLY A 533 -19.18 19.43 -9.37
C GLY A 533 -18.10 20.51 -9.40
N TRP A 534 -16.91 20.17 -9.89
CA TRP A 534 -15.82 21.14 -10.04
C TRP A 534 -16.17 22.19 -11.11
N VAL A 535 -15.93 23.46 -10.79
CA VAL A 535 -15.99 24.57 -11.75
C VAL A 535 -14.60 25.21 -11.85
N PRO A 536 -14.24 25.80 -13.01
CA PRO A 536 -13.01 26.56 -13.12
C PRO A 536 -13.13 27.87 -12.31
N GLN A 537 -13.01 27.77 -10.98
CA GLN A 537 -13.33 28.82 -10.01
C GLN A 537 -12.64 30.14 -10.33
N VAL A 538 -11.36 30.11 -10.70
CA VAL A 538 -10.63 31.32 -11.13
C VAL A 538 -11.29 32.00 -12.33
N LEU A 539 -11.73 31.24 -13.35
CA LEU A 539 -12.42 31.82 -14.50
C LEU A 539 -13.79 32.38 -14.11
N VAL A 540 -14.52 31.68 -13.23
CA VAL A 540 -15.81 32.13 -12.72
C VAL A 540 -15.65 33.43 -11.92
N LEU A 541 -14.73 33.48 -10.95
CA LEU A 541 -14.48 34.66 -10.12
C LEU A 541 -13.99 35.87 -10.95
N ASN A 542 -13.29 35.66 -12.07
CA ASN A 542 -12.91 36.74 -12.98
C ASN A 542 -14.04 37.19 -13.92
N HIS A 543 -15.21 36.54 -13.91
CA HIS A 543 -16.34 36.97 -14.70
C HIS A 543 -16.96 38.25 -14.10
N PRO A 544 -17.23 39.29 -14.91
CA PRO A 544 -17.64 40.61 -14.41
C PRO A 544 -18.99 40.62 -13.68
N THR A 545 -19.77 39.55 -13.77
CA THR A 545 -21.08 39.42 -13.11
C THR A 545 -21.00 38.81 -11.71
N ILE A 546 -19.85 38.29 -11.28
CA ILE A 546 -19.71 37.75 -9.92
C ILE A 546 -19.55 38.91 -8.93
N GLY A 547 -20.59 39.15 -8.14
CA GLY A 547 -20.63 40.24 -7.16
C GLY A 547 -20.14 39.88 -5.76
N VAL A 548 -20.19 38.60 -5.39
CA VAL A 548 -19.75 38.08 -4.08
C VAL A 548 -19.42 36.60 -4.19
N PHE A 549 -18.45 36.14 -3.39
CA PHE A 549 -18.10 34.73 -3.27
C PHE A 549 -18.37 34.20 -1.85
N VAL A 550 -19.33 33.29 -1.72
CA VAL A 550 -19.56 32.57 -0.45
C VAL A 550 -18.56 31.42 -0.38
N THR A 551 -17.70 31.43 0.63
CA THR A 551 -16.55 30.51 0.70
C THR A 551 -16.34 30.00 2.12
N HIS A 552 -15.79 28.78 2.22
CA HIS A 552 -15.35 28.23 3.48
C HIS A 552 -14.01 28.80 3.97
N CYS A 553 -13.47 29.82 3.31
CA CYS A 553 -12.19 30.46 3.66
C CYS A 553 -10.97 29.52 3.60
N GLY A 554 -10.97 28.55 2.69
CA GLY A 554 -9.74 27.85 2.32
C GLY A 554 -8.73 28.82 1.72
N TRP A 555 -7.44 28.68 2.05
CA TRP A 555 -6.43 29.69 1.70
C TRP A 555 -6.36 30.00 0.19
N ASN A 556 -6.40 28.97 -0.66
CA ASN A 556 -6.43 29.17 -2.12
C ASN A 556 -7.70 29.91 -2.56
N SER A 557 -8.87 29.57 -2.01
CA SER A 557 -10.13 30.27 -2.31
C SER A 557 -10.06 31.75 -1.93
N VAL A 558 -9.42 32.08 -0.80
CA VAL A 558 -9.19 33.46 -0.36
C VAL A 558 -8.27 34.19 -1.35
N LEU A 559 -7.15 33.57 -1.74
CA LEU A 559 -6.22 34.15 -2.71
C LEU A 559 -6.84 34.37 -4.08
N GLU A 560 -7.65 33.42 -4.56
CA GLU A 560 -8.34 33.52 -5.85
C GLU A 560 -9.37 34.65 -5.85
N ALA A 561 -10.19 34.77 -4.80
CA ALA A 561 -11.17 35.83 -4.65
C ALA A 561 -10.52 37.21 -4.57
N VAL A 562 -9.48 37.35 -3.74
CA VAL A 562 -8.68 38.59 -3.64
C VAL A 562 -8.06 38.94 -4.98
N SER A 563 -7.44 37.98 -5.67
CA SER A 563 -6.80 38.20 -6.97
C SER A 563 -7.80 38.59 -8.07
N ALA A 564 -9.03 38.09 -7.99
CA ALA A 564 -10.14 38.47 -8.87
C ALA A 564 -10.78 39.82 -8.46
N GLY A 565 -10.53 40.32 -7.26
CA GLY A 565 -11.20 41.52 -6.74
C GLY A 565 -12.66 41.28 -6.34
N VAL A 566 -12.99 40.04 -5.94
CA VAL A 566 -14.34 39.62 -5.56
C VAL A 566 -14.44 39.56 -4.03
N PRO A 567 -15.40 40.28 -3.41
CA PRO A 567 -15.58 40.26 -1.96
C PRO A 567 -16.18 38.93 -1.49
N MET A 568 -15.98 38.60 -0.21
CA MET A 568 -16.33 37.28 0.33
C MET A 568 -17.42 37.32 1.41
N VAL A 569 -18.25 36.28 1.43
CA VAL A 569 -19.01 35.87 2.61
C VAL A 569 -18.30 34.65 3.20
N ALA A 570 -17.70 34.83 4.37
CA ALA A 570 -16.89 33.85 5.05
C ALA A 570 -17.76 32.88 5.86
N TRP A 571 -17.60 31.59 5.57
CA TRP A 571 -18.28 30.49 6.25
C TRP A 571 -17.29 29.36 6.59
N PRO A 572 -16.36 29.58 7.52
CA PRO A 572 -15.34 28.60 7.85
C PRO A 572 -15.96 27.30 8.40
N ARG A 573 -15.33 26.18 8.04
CA ARG A 573 -15.79 24.83 8.43
C ARG A 573 -14.72 24.10 9.24
N TYR A 574 -13.44 24.28 8.91
CA TYR A 574 -12.34 23.49 9.47
C TYR A 574 -11.15 24.34 9.92
N THR A 575 -10.47 23.92 10.99
CA THR A 575 -9.07 24.26 11.31
C THR A 575 -8.63 25.71 11.00
N ASP A 576 -7.73 25.87 10.04
CA ASP A 576 -7.09 27.09 9.55
C ASP A 576 -8.08 28.10 8.96
N GLN A 577 -9.26 27.65 8.54
CA GLN A 577 -10.27 28.50 7.90
C GLN A 577 -10.84 29.56 8.84
N PHE A 578 -10.88 29.29 10.14
CA PHE A 578 -11.29 30.29 11.15
C PHE A 578 -10.25 31.40 11.30
N TYR A 579 -8.97 31.09 11.11
CA TYR A 579 -7.93 32.11 11.08
C TYR A 579 -7.98 32.90 9.76
N ASN A 580 -8.25 32.22 8.65
CA ASN A 580 -8.46 32.87 7.36
C ASN A 580 -9.71 33.77 7.36
N GLU A 581 -10.80 33.38 8.02
CA GLU A 581 -11.98 34.22 8.24
C GLU A 581 -11.59 35.53 8.95
N LYS A 582 -10.86 35.44 10.07
CA LYS A 582 -10.38 36.64 10.77
C LYS A 582 -9.49 37.51 9.90
N LEU A 583 -8.60 36.90 9.11
CA LEU A 583 -7.78 37.62 8.14
C LEU A 583 -8.66 38.35 7.11
N VAL A 584 -9.68 37.70 6.55
CA VAL A 584 -10.59 38.27 5.55
C VAL A 584 -11.40 39.43 6.12
N ILE A 585 -11.94 39.29 7.32
CA ILE A 585 -12.89 40.25 7.93
C ILE A 585 -12.15 41.37 8.66
N GLU A 586 -11.25 41.02 9.58
CA GLU A 586 -10.66 41.98 10.52
C GLU A 586 -9.44 42.69 9.92
N MET A 587 -8.60 41.94 9.20
CA MET A 587 -7.30 42.45 8.72
C MET A 587 -7.40 43.04 7.31
N LEU A 588 -7.91 42.26 6.36
CA LEU A 588 -8.01 42.65 4.95
C LEU A 588 -9.26 43.50 4.69
N LYS A 589 -10.31 43.33 5.49
CA LYS A 589 -11.61 44.01 5.34
C LYS A 589 -12.21 43.82 3.94
N VAL A 590 -12.15 42.59 3.44
CA VAL A 590 -12.60 42.19 2.10
C VAL A 590 -13.81 41.24 2.11
N GLY A 591 -14.45 41.07 3.27
CA GLY A 591 -15.64 40.24 3.41
C GLY A 591 -16.31 40.35 4.77
N VAL A 592 -17.42 39.64 4.93
CA VAL A 592 -18.19 39.52 6.19
C VAL A 592 -18.34 38.04 6.58
N GLY A 593 -18.50 37.75 7.87
CA GLY A 593 -18.66 36.39 8.38
C GLY A 593 -20.12 36.06 8.70
N VAL A 594 -20.47 34.78 8.60
CA VAL A 594 -21.82 34.28 8.95
C VAL A 594 -21.96 33.85 10.43
N GLY A 595 -20.93 34.11 11.25
CA GLY A 595 -20.99 33.89 12.70
C GLY A 595 -20.82 32.43 13.14
N THR A 596 -20.01 31.66 12.41
CA THR A 596 -19.70 30.26 12.78
C THR A 596 -18.76 30.24 13.99
N ARG A 597 -19.11 29.50 15.06
CA ARG A 597 -18.37 29.52 16.34
C ARG A 597 -17.54 28.27 16.62
N HIS A 598 -17.81 27.17 15.92
CA HIS A 598 -17.20 25.87 16.19
C HIS A 598 -16.73 25.22 14.89
N PHE A 599 -15.53 24.62 14.92
CA PHE A 599 -15.04 23.82 13.81
C PHE A 599 -15.82 22.51 13.70
N ALA A 600 -16.07 22.05 12.48
CA ALA A 600 -16.59 20.72 12.22
C ALA A 600 -15.46 19.69 12.35
N SER A 601 -15.74 18.54 12.97
CA SER A 601 -14.84 17.40 12.96
C SER A 601 -14.80 16.80 11.54
N PHE A 602 -13.63 16.35 11.09
CA PHE A 602 -13.52 15.58 9.84
C PHE A 602 -14.28 14.24 9.89
N VAL A 603 -14.68 13.80 11.09
CA VAL A 603 -15.30 12.49 11.34
C VAL A 603 -16.78 12.61 11.70
N ASP A 604 -17.22 13.79 12.13
CA ASP A 604 -18.61 14.04 12.54
C ASP A 604 -19.14 15.21 11.72
N HIS A 605 -20.06 14.92 10.78
CA HIS A 605 -20.61 15.91 9.85
C HIS A 605 -21.54 16.93 10.53
N GLN A 606 -21.57 17.00 11.86
CA GLN A 606 -22.27 18.03 12.61
C GLN A 606 -21.54 19.37 12.52
N SER A 607 -21.85 20.13 11.46
CA SER A 607 -21.52 21.55 11.38
C SER A 607 -22.64 22.39 11.99
N GLN A 608 -22.30 23.54 12.58
CA GLN A 608 -23.31 24.55 12.94
C GLN A 608 -24.17 24.89 11.71
N VAL A 609 -25.48 24.72 11.83
CA VAL A 609 -26.43 25.09 10.78
C VAL A 609 -26.60 26.60 10.82
N ILE A 610 -26.30 27.25 9.70
CA ILE A 610 -26.52 28.69 9.49
C ILE A 610 -27.83 28.85 8.72
N GLY A 611 -28.75 29.64 9.27
CA GLY A 611 -30.04 29.90 8.63
C GLY A 611 -29.87 30.71 7.34
N GLY A 612 -30.74 30.46 6.35
CA GLY A 612 -30.70 31.17 5.07
C GLY A 612 -30.80 32.69 5.21
N GLU A 613 -31.57 33.19 6.19
CA GLU A 613 -31.70 34.63 6.48
C GLU A 613 -30.35 35.27 6.82
N VAL A 614 -29.49 34.59 7.59
CA VAL A 614 -28.15 35.08 7.95
C VAL A 614 -27.24 35.18 6.73
N ILE A 615 -27.36 34.22 5.80
CA ILE A 615 -26.59 34.22 4.55
C ILE A 615 -27.08 35.35 3.64
N THR A 616 -28.40 35.55 3.54
CA THR A 616 -29.01 36.65 2.78
C THR A 616 -28.55 38.01 3.31
N GLU A 617 -28.60 38.22 4.63
CA GLU A 617 -28.12 39.45 5.27
C GLU A 617 -26.63 39.68 5.00
N ALA A 618 -25.80 38.63 5.09
CA ALA A 618 -24.38 38.72 4.79
C ALA A 618 -24.11 39.10 3.32
N ILE A 619 -24.87 38.55 2.37
CA ILE A 619 -24.80 38.90 0.95
C ILE A 619 -25.22 40.36 0.75
N GLU A 620 -26.31 40.82 1.38
CA GLU A 620 -26.79 42.20 1.28
C GLU A 620 -25.79 43.20 1.86
N ARG A 621 -25.11 42.88 2.96
CA ARG A 621 -24.05 43.72 3.54
C ARG A 621 -22.86 43.92 2.59
N VAL A 622 -22.56 42.91 1.78
CA VAL A 622 -21.44 42.96 0.82
C VAL A 622 -21.85 43.57 -0.53
N MET A 623 -23.03 43.23 -1.04
CA MET A 623 -23.50 43.62 -2.38
C MET A 623 -24.38 44.87 -2.39
N GLY A 624 -24.97 45.25 -1.26
CA GLY A 624 -25.88 46.39 -1.14
C GLY A 624 -25.19 47.75 -1.29
N GLU A 625 -26.01 48.80 -1.31
CA GLU A 625 -25.59 50.20 -1.44
C GLU A 625 -25.14 50.84 -0.11
N GLY A 626 -25.05 50.04 0.96
CA GLY A 626 -24.58 50.51 2.26
C GLY A 626 -23.08 50.83 2.28
N GLU A 627 -22.68 51.71 3.20
CA GLU A 627 -21.29 52.16 3.39
C GLU A 627 -20.32 50.98 3.62
N GLU A 628 -20.73 49.98 4.41
CA GLU A 628 -19.92 48.77 4.66
C GLU A 628 -19.59 48.01 3.37
N GLY A 629 -20.59 47.79 2.51
CA GLY A 629 -20.42 47.10 1.23
C GLY A 629 -19.56 47.87 0.25
N GLU A 630 -19.68 49.21 0.21
CA GLU A 630 -18.83 50.06 -0.63
C GLU A 630 -17.36 49.97 -0.21
N VAL A 631 -17.09 50.05 1.10
CA VAL A 631 -15.74 49.92 1.66
C VAL A 631 -15.15 48.54 1.32
N ILE A 632 -15.89 47.46 1.54
CA ILE A 632 -15.44 46.09 1.25
C ILE A 632 -15.09 45.94 -0.24
N ARG A 633 -15.97 46.38 -1.14
CA ARG A 633 -15.76 46.29 -2.60
C ARG A 633 -14.56 47.13 -3.07
N LYS A 634 -14.32 48.29 -2.45
CA LYS A 634 -13.15 49.12 -2.73
C LYS A 634 -11.86 48.42 -2.27
N MET A 635 -11.84 47.92 -1.04
CA MET A 635 -10.67 47.26 -0.44
C MET A 635 -10.24 46.02 -1.23
N VAL A 636 -11.18 45.17 -1.62
CA VAL A 636 -10.85 43.93 -2.36
C VAL A 636 -10.34 44.23 -3.77
N LYS A 637 -10.83 45.29 -4.44
CA LYS A 637 -10.30 45.74 -5.74
C LYS A 637 -8.86 46.24 -5.62
N GLU A 638 -8.58 47.09 -4.65
CA GLU A 638 -7.23 47.60 -4.40
C GLU A 638 -6.25 46.47 -4.05
N LEU A 639 -6.68 45.50 -3.24
CA LEU A 639 -5.87 44.34 -2.88
C LEU A 639 -5.65 43.40 -4.07
N GLY A 640 -6.66 43.20 -4.92
CA GLY A 640 -6.52 42.41 -6.14
C GLY A 640 -5.53 43.02 -7.14
N GLU A 641 -5.48 44.35 -7.27
CA GLU A 641 -4.46 45.02 -8.07
C GLU A 641 -3.04 44.83 -7.51
N LYS A 642 -2.90 44.83 -6.18
CA LYS A 642 -1.61 44.53 -5.53
C LYS A 642 -1.21 43.07 -5.77
N ALA A 643 -2.14 42.12 -5.61
CA ALA A 643 -1.89 40.70 -5.86
C ALA A 643 -1.44 40.43 -7.30
N ARG A 644 -2.13 41.01 -8.30
CA ARG A 644 -1.76 40.88 -9.72
C ARG A 644 -0.41 41.52 -10.05
N ARG A 645 0.00 42.56 -9.33
CA ARG A 645 1.34 43.16 -9.48
C ARG A 645 2.43 42.33 -8.80
N ALA A 646 2.14 41.70 -7.66
CA ALA A 646 3.11 40.94 -6.88
C ALA A 646 3.76 39.78 -7.68
N VAL A 647 3.03 39.18 -8.61
CA VAL A 647 3.51 38.05 -9.43
C VAL A 647 4.17 38.47 -10.76
N LYS A 648 4.14 39.77 -11.10
CA LYS A 648 4.82 40.30 -12.29
C LYS A 648 6.26 40.67 -11.96
N GLN A 649 7.10 40.79 -12.99
CA GLN A 649 8.49 41.22 -12.85
C GLN A 649 8.58 42.54 -12.05
N GLY A 650 9.40 42.55 -10.99
CA GLY A 650 9.51 43.67 -10.04
C GLY A 650 8.42 43.72 -8.97
N GLY A 651 7.60 42.67 -8.85
CA GLY A 651 6.64 42.46 -7.77
C GLY A 651 7.19 41.54 -6.68
N SER A 652 6.66 41.67 -5.47
CA SER A 652 7.21 40.99 -4.29
C SER A 652 7.29 39.46 -4.41
N SER A 653 6.27 38.80 -4.96
CA SER A 653 6.27 37.34 -5.13
C SER A 653 7.21 36.89 -6.25
N TYR A 654 7.35 37.69 -7.30
CA TYR A 654 8.34 37.46 -8.35
C TYR A 654 9.77 37.58 -7.80
N ASP A 655 10.01 38.62 -6.99
CA ASP A 655 11.30 38.88 -6.38
C ASP A 655 11.66 37.83 -5.30
N ASP A 656 10.69 37.38 -4.50
CA ASP A 656 10.89 36.28 -3.54
C ASP A 656 11.22 34.96 -4.23
N ALA A 657 10.53 34.65 -5.34
CA ALA A 657 10.85 33.49 -6.16
C ALA A 657 12.26 33.61 -6.77
N GLY A 658 12.64 34.80 -7.22
CA GLY A 658 14.00 35.10 -7.68
C GLY A 658 15.06 34.90 -6.58
N ARG A 659 14.83 35.45 -5.38
CA ARG A 659 15.72 35.28 -4.23
C ARG A 659 15.87 33.82 -3.82
N LEU A 660 14.76 33.07 -3.79
CA LEU A 660 14.80 31.64 -3.52
C LEU A 660 15.64 30.89 -4.57
N LEU A 661 15.46 31.21 -5.86
CA LEU A 661 16.27 30.61 -6.92
C LEU A 661 17.75 30.96 -6.77
N ASP A 662 18.07 32.22 -6.47
CA ASP A 662 19.45 32.67 -6.24
C ASP A 662 20.08 31.96 -5.02
N GLU A 663 19.34 31.77 -3.92
CA GLU A 663 19.79 31.01 -2.76
C GLU A 663 20.03 29.53 -3.09
N LEU A 664 19.12 28.91 -3.83
CA LEU A 664 19.26 27.52 -4.27
C LEU A 664 20.46 27.33 -5.22
N MET A 665 20.71 28.32 -6.09
CA MET A 665 21.86 28.33 -7.00
C MET A 665 23.18 28.60 -6.29
N ALA A 666 23.19 29.49 -5.28
CA ALA A 666 24.34 29.73 -4.42
C ALA A 666 24.69 28.46 -3.63
N ARG A 667 23.71 27.72 -3.09
CA ARG A 667 23.97 26.45 -2.40
C ARG A 667 24.51 25.35 -3.32
N ARG A 668 24.17 25.36 -4.62
CA ARG A 668 24.78 24.47 -5.62
C ARG A 668 26.25 24.78 -5.90
N SER A 669 26.67 26.05 -5.83
CA SER A 669 28.06 26.45 -6.09
C SER A 669 29.02 26.16 -4.93
N PHE A 670 28.52 25.91 -3.71
CA PHE A 670 29.33 25.43 -2.58
C PHE A 670 29.55 23.91 -2.55
N GLY A 671 28.99 23.15 -3.53
CA GLY A 671 29.15 21.70 -3.65
C GLY A 671 30.49 21.24 -4.24
N THR A 672 31.41 22.14 -4.59
CA THR A 672 32.75 21.78 -5.13
C THR A 672 33.86 22.72 -4.65
N SER A 673 34.16 22.79 -3.35
CA SER A 673 35.55 23.08 -2.91
C SER A 673 35.81 22.62 -1.49
N ARG A 674 37.01 22.07 -1.29
CA ARG A 674 37.62 21.54 -0.06
C ARG A 674 37.81 22.56 1.08
N ASP A 675 37.25 23.77 0.98
CA ASP A 675 37.58 24.89 1.87
C ASP A 675 36.64 25.06 3.09
N CYS A 676 35.47 24.41 3.11
CA CYS A 676 34.56 24.51 4.26
C CYS A 676 35.09 23.87 5.56
N ILE A 677 36.09 22.99 5.49
CA ILE A 677 36.66 22.33 6.68
C ILE A 677 37.55 23.28 7.51
N ARG A 678 37.99 24.42 6.95
CA ARG A 678 38.80 25.40 7.71
C ARG A 678 38.00 26.49 8.42
N ALA A 679 36.73 26.73 8.05
CA ALA A 679 35.94 27.83 8.60
C ALA A 679 35.24 27.51 9.94
N VAL A 680 35.07 26.24 10.29
CA VAL A 680 34.37 25.83 11.52
C VAL A 680 35.32 25.70 12.74
N ALA A 681 36.64 25.78 12.52
CA ALA A 681 37.64 25.57 13.58
C ALA A 681 38.28 26.84 14.16
N GLY A 682 37.78 28.06 13.86
CA GLY A 682 38.40 29.28 14.37
C GLY A 682 37.48 30.50 14.51
N GLY A 683 37.25 30.92 15.76
CA GLY A 683 36.76 32.25 16.15
C GLY A 683 35.34 32.24 16.75
N ARG A 684 35.20 32.10 18.08
CA ARG A 684 35.06 33.20 19.07
C ARG A 684 33.91 34.16 18.73
N SER A 685 32.78 33.94 19.40
CA SER A 685 32.25 34.81 20.47
C SER A 685 31.73 36.15 19.96
N ASP A 686 30.43 36.28 19.83
CA ASP A 686 29.73 37.36 20.52
C ASP A 686 28.27 36.98 20.74
N ASN A 687 27.96 36.95 22.03
CA ASN A 687 26.69 36.67 22.65
C ASN A 687 26.20 38.02 23.13
N GLU A 688 25.42 38.75 22.34
CA GLU A 688 24.62 39.91 22.78
C GLU A 688 23.78 40.46 21.62
N LEU A 689 22.54 39.99 21.47
CA LEU A 689 21.37 40.87 21.51
C LEU A 689 20.10 40.04 21.57
N MET A 690 19.78 39.71 22.81
CA MET A 690 18.52 39.23 23.29
C MET A 690 17.43 40.31 23.07
N THR A 691 16.21 39.86 22.76
CA THR A 691 14.95 40.44 23.24
C THR A 691 14.39 41.70 22.55
N ARG A 692 13.36 41.50 21.73
CA ARG A 692 12.11 42.30 21.53
C ARG A 692 11.47 41.78 20.23
N GLN A 693 10.22 41.34 20.14
CA GLN A 693 9.05 41.27 21.01
C GLN A 693 8.22 40.06 20.53
N LEU A 694 7.55 39.42 21.49
CA LEU A 694 6.43 38.51 21.27
C LEU A 694 5.31 39.15 20.45
#